data_AF-A0A7X7TV80-F1
#
_entry.id   AF-A0A7X7TV80-F1
#
_cell.length_a   1.000
_cell.length_b   1.000
_cell.length_c   1.000
_cell.angle_alpha   90.00
_cell.angle_beta   90.00
_cell.angle_gamma   90.00
#
_symmetry.space_group_name_H-M   'P 1'
#
loop_
_entity.id
_entity.type
_entity.pdbx_description
1 polymer ?
#
loop_
_entity_poly.entity_id
_entity_poly.type
_entity_poly.pdbx_seq_one_letter_code
_entity_poly.pdbx_strand_id
1 'polypeptide(L)'
;MQDFDNDATNKILNNFDSISKLYIELTQSTILNSIFFTSDIFNTTEIKTSDRNINFPYYSNKTELILLNIFNMRRDKDIVIDIDDTKYEINNELISFIIGYIRSKKEKHFTVNKAISSGDFHLAHYLLSIEDSDPYTISLIYTELGFLNEAEKILNGMTDDKSTILLARINRELGNIKKAVSLLSKVKSKENEIDRNIEYGLLHLETKNYENAYKIFKFYSNTVRDERLGRIIPAMVESLINIDNKEITHVIDLLNQTLETTTYYRTDILKQLASIYMTINDHSKAYESYKQIYDTSPSPYILSRMALCDFAMSNDDRASKETFECGVFDISLARDIISKIDYSHLKQEYPESFLFKAPKGDKSVEKTEDEQIEAVLKPENILKASDTSTKVITEEKVDSTASDKSGTEESENEEKKSMEFISSYEFSNQGNNEYISEDTDTLSSTALSFSKQLEEEFGKKIYFNYDGIDDIERKLRVTFMTEVSENEKKEVIKGCSAFLLFFIKERYKADIITYHDIDSWAWSAIIKNKKEMEILTYPAARIWEIFWSKTLPEQGWIKKYIGYINDFFNNLTEETPYGKDAINKMIPSHTEKIYDAKIEHKKIVLISRDISETSHIPINSSSVIKIEQEIMKNYEPHVPPTIDGWKILRCYAHLFLEIILKDFNIQWYNVEKNDGLWSFFIANNTYTFPIGKVYKVASLRESLTDYYNSLIENIKETH
;
A
#
# COMPACT_ATOMS: atom_id res chain seq x y z
N MET A 1 0.95 12.71 -25.92
CA MET A 1 1.01 12.97 -24.46
C MET A 1 -0.36 13.46 -24.01
N GLN A 2 -0.61 13.61 -22.71
CA GLN A 2 -1.54 14.67 -22.29
C GLN A 2 -0.83 15.99 -22.59
N ASP A 3 -1.53 16.95 -23.17
CA ASP A 3 -1.03 18.31 -23.17
C ASP A 3 -1.09 18.79 -21.70
N PHE A 4 0.06 18.88 -21.04
CA PHE A 4 0.19 19.76 -19.89
C PHE A 4 -0.32 21.13 -20.32
N ASP A 5 -1.13 21.79 -19.48
CA ASP A 5 -1.50 23.17 -19.74
C ASP A 5 -0.21 24.00 -19.72
N ASN A 6 0.30 24.29 -20.91
CA ASN A 6 1.62 24.84 -21.10
C ASN A 6 1.74 26.23 -20.44
N ASP A 7 0.65 26.98 -20.27
CA ASP A 7 0.72 28.25 -19.54
C ASP A 7 0.85 27.99 -18.02
N ALA A 8 0.05 27.08 -17.48
CA ALA A 8 0.11 26.69 -16.07
C ALA A 8 1.47 26.08 -15.67
N THR A 9 1.97 25.09 -16.42
CA THR A 9 3.25 24.44 -16.15
C THR A 9 4.42 25.40 -16.31
N ASN A 10 4.46 26.23 -17.36
CA ASN A 10 5.52 27.24 -17.49
C ASN A 10 5.45 28.30 -16.39
N LYS A 11 4.25 28.71 -15.96
CA LYS A 11 4.07 29.62 -14.81
C LYS A 11 4.65 29.02 -13.52
N ILE A 12 4.40 27.74 -13.25
CA ILE A 12 5.00 27.03 -12.10
C ILE A 12 6.53 27.01 -12.23
N LEU A 13 7.07 26.57 -13.37
CA LEU A 13 8.53 26.51 -13.58
C LEU A 13 9.20 27.89 -13.38
N ASN A 14 8.67 28.94 -14.00
CA ASN A 14 9.23 30.30 -13.93
C ASN A 14 9.31 30.85 -12.49
N ASN A 15 8.47 30.38 -11.56
CA ASN A 15 8.58 30.75 -10.15
C ASN A 15 9.81 30.08 -9.50
N PHE A 16 10.06 28.81 -9.83
CA PHE A 16 11.21 28.02 -9.34
C PHE A 16 12.59 28.51 -9.83
N ASP A 17 12.65 29.52 -10.71
CA ASP A 17 13.88 30.30 -10.97
C ASP A 17 14.47 30.97 -9.72
N SER A 18 13.61 31.43 -8.81
CA SER A 18 14.00 32.24 -7.66
C SER A 18 14.04 31.46 -6.33
N ILE A 19 13.35 30.32 -6.29
CA ILE A 19 13.07 29.56 -5.06
C ILE A 19 14.27 28.67 -4.73
N SER A 20 15.20 29.20 -3.94
CA SER A 20 16.41 28.48 -3.47
C SER A 20 16.16 27.54 -2.27
N LYS A 21 15.06 27.75 -1.53
CA LYS A 21 14.60 26.93 -0.42
C LYS A 21 13.10 26.70 -0.50
N LEU A 22 12.65 25.57 0.04
CA LEU A 22 11.25 25.34 0.38
C LEU A 22 11.11 25.21 1.91
N TYR A 23 9.89 25.45 2.38
CA TYR A 23 9.55 25.51 3.79
C TYR A 23 8.31 24.66 4.08
N ILE A 24 8.36 23.90 5.17
CA ILE A 24 7.31 22.92 5.55
C ILE A 24 6.92 23.18 7.01
N GLU A 25 5.66 23.51 7.26
CA GLU A 25 5.14 23.70 8.62
C GLU A 25 5.08 22.34 9.36
N LEU A 26 5.53 22.30 10.62
CA LEU A 26 5.68 21.05 11.37
C LEU A 26 4.69 20.97 12.54
N THR A 27 4.01 19.83 12.62
CA THR A 27 3.17 19.46 13.77
C THR A 27 4.01 18.75 14.84
N GLN A 28 3.68 18.93 16.12
CA GLN A 28 4.35 18.20 17.18
C GLN A 28 3.71 16.82 17.37
N SER A 29 4.53 15.78 17.30
CA SER A 29 4.19 14.39 17.65
C SER A 29 5.09 13.88 18.78
N THR A 30 4.79 12.70 19.31
CA THR A 30 5.54 12.09 20.42
C THR A 30 5.72 10.60 20.18
N ILE A 31 6.97 10.12 20.20
CA ILE A 31 7.32 8.70 20.06
C ILE A 31 8.12 8.29 21.30
N LEU A 32 7.58 7.36 22.09
CA LEU A 32 8.24 6.78 23.28
C LEU A 32 8.82 7.84 24.26
N ASN A 33 8.08 8.93 24.45
CA ASN A 33 8.42 10.13 25.24
C ASN A 33 9.40 11.12 24.61
N SER A 34 9.94 10.86 23.41
CA SER A 34 10.67 11.89 22.65
C SER A 34 9.73 12.70 21.78
N ILE A 35 10.00 14.00 21.72
CA ILE A 35 9.26 14.93 20.86
C ILE A 35 9.79 14.79 19.44
N PHE A 36 8.88 14.66 18.49
CA PHE A 36 9.16 14.71 17.06
C PHE A 36 8.38 15.85 16.43
N PHE A 37 8.94 16.47 15.38
CA PHE A 37 8.26 17.50 14.61
C PHE A 37 8.09 17.00 13.18
N THR A 38 6.85 16.69 12.83
CA THR A 38 6.50 15.91 11.65
C THR A 38 5.59 16.73 10.75
N SER A 39 5.82 16.67 9.44
CA SER A 39 4.94 17.32 8.47
C SER A 39 3.68 16.48 8.23
N ASP A 40 2.54 17.13 8.00
CA ASP A 40 1.25 16.49 7.72
C ASP A 40 0.97 16.45 6.19
N ILE A 41 2.02 16.21 5.40
CA ILE A 41 1.94 16.13 3.92
C ILE A 41 1.05 14.94 3.50
N PHE A 42 0.73 14.01 4.41
CA PHE A 42 -0.23 12.91 4.17
C PHE A 42 -1.69 13.35 4.13
N ASN A 43 -2.03 14.51 4.71
CA ASN A 43 -3.40 15.02 4.74
C ASN A 43 -3.53 16.42 4.15
N THR A 44 -2.74 17.41 4.60
CA THR A 44 -3.02 18.83 4.32
C THR A 44 -1.81 19.77 4.22
N THR A 45 -0.56 19.34 4.45
CA THR A 45 0.55 20.32 4.51
C THR A 45 0.83 21.01 3.18
N GLU A 46 0.60 22.32 3.20
CA GLU A 46 1.00 23.29 2.18
C GLU A 46 2.50 23.58 2.32
N ILE A 47 3.26 23.37 1.24
CA ILE A 47 4.69 23.70 1.18
C ILE A 47 4.82 25.13 0.69
N LYS A 48 5.54 25.98 1.42
CA LYS A 48 5.66 27.42 1.12
C LYS A 48 7.02 27.75 0.52
N THR A 49 7.05 28.78 -0.33
CA THR A 49 8.27 29.31 -0.97
C THR A 49 8.94 30.44 -0.18
N SER A 50 8.24 31.02 0.80
CA SER A 50 8.74 32.09 1.67
C SER A 50 8.46 31.77 3.14
N ASP A 51 9.37 32.17 4.03
CA ASP A 51 9.22 32.11 5.49
C ASP A 51 8.14 33.05 6.05
N ARG A 52 7.63 33.97 5.21
CA ARG A 52 6.49 34.83 5.53
C ARG A 52 5.25 33.97 5.71
N ASN A 53 4.52 34.21 6.81
CA ASN A 53 3.26 33.53 7.13
C ASN A 53 3.39 31.99 7.33
N ILE A 54 4.53 31.51 7.85
CA ILE A 54 4.69 30.14 8.36
C ILE A 54 4.64 30.14 9.89
N ASN A 55 3.91 29.20 10.49
CA ASN A 55 3.96 29.01 11.94
C ASN A 55 5.25 28.28 12.34
N PHE A 56 5.73 28.56 13.55
CA PHE A 56 6.83 27.80 14.13
C PHE A 56 6.28 26.60 14.94
N PRO A 57 6.93 25.43 14.88
CA PRO A 57 8.18 25.14 14.16
C PRO A 57 7.98 24.83 12.67
N TYR A 58 9.02 25.07 11.87
CA TYR A 58 9.05 24.69 10.46
C TYR A 58 10.40 24.08 10.06
N TYR A 59 10.38 23.24 9.03
CA TYR A 59 11.57 22.73 8.35
C TYR A 59 11.88 23.63 7.15
N SER A 60 13.15 23.98 6.91
CA SER A 60 13.59 24.61 5.66
C SER A 60 14.86 23.97 5.12
N ASN A 61 14.87 23.64 3.84
CA ASN A 61 16.04 23.11 3.16
C ASN A 61 16.04 23.50 1.67
N LYS A 62 17.07 23.12 0.92
CA LYS A 62 17.16 23.35 -0.54
C LYS A 62 15.92 22.77 -1.23
N THR A 63 15.35 23.53 -2.17
CA THR A 63 14.15 23.19 -2.95
C THR A 63 14.19 21.75 -3.50
N GLU A 64 15.24 21.41 -4.25
CA GLU A 64 15.45 20.09 -4.83
C GLU A 64 15.52 18.96 -3.81
N LEU A 65 16.12 19.20 -2.63
CA LEU A 65 16.28 18.19 -1.57
C LEU A 65 14.94 17.88 -0.89
N ILE A 66 14.07 18.88 -0.73
CA ILE A 66 12.69 18.68 -0.26
C ILE A 66 11.87 17.93 -1.31
N LEU A 67 11.93 18.34 -2.58
CA LEU A 67 11.19 17.69 -3.67
C LEU A 67 11.62 16.23 -3.89
N LEU A 68 12.92 15.92 -3.83
CA LEU A 68 13.43 14.54 -3.95
C LEU A 68 12.99 13.65 -2.79
N ASN A 69 13.00 14.14 -1.54
CA ASN A 69 12.49 13.38 -0.40
C ASN A 69 10.99 13.07 -0.57
N ILE A 70 10.18 14.06 -0.98
CA ILE A 70 8.73 13.89 -1.22
C ILE A 70 8.47 12.92 -2.37
N PHE A 71 9.17 13.04 -3.50
CA PHE A 71 9.05 12.15 -4.64
C PHE A 71 9.33 10.69 -4.26
N ASN A 72 10.44 10.46 -3.54
CA ASN A 72 10.85 9.13 -3.12
C ASN A 72 9.97 8.52 -2.02
N MET A 73 8.97 9.25 -1.48
CA MET A 73 7.91 8.66 -0.64
C MET A 73 6.80 7.96 -1.44
N ARG A 74 6.80 8.03 -2.79
CA ARG A 74 5.83 7.35 -3.69
C ARG A 74 4.37 7.53 -3.26
N ARG A 75 3.87 8.76 -3.35
CA ARG A 75 2.63 9.19 -2.70
C ARG A 75 1.44 9.16 -3.68
N ASP A 76 0.34 8.52 -3.32
CA ASP A 76 -0.89 8.51 -4.14
C ASP A 76 -1.68 9.84 -4.12
N LYS A 77 -1.32 10.76 -3.21
CA LYS A 77 -1.94 12.08 -3.09
C LYS A 77 -1.02 13.18 -3.59
N ASP A 78 -1.60 14.09 -4.36
CA ASP A 78 -1.00 15.36 -4.74
C ASP A 78 -0.66 16.22 -3.50
N ILE A 79 0.31 17.11 -3.66
CA ILE A 79 0.70 18.09 -2.63
C ILE A 79 0.36 19.50 -3.08
N VAL A 80 0.08 20.39 -2.12
CA VAL A 80 -0.13 21.81 -2.39
C VAL A 80 1.18 22.56 -2.17
N ILE A 81 1.65 23.27 -3.20
CA ILE A 81 2.72 24.27 -3.05
C ILE A 81 2.10 25.67 -3.15
N ASP A 82 2.33 26.47 -2.12
CA ASP A 82 1.94 27.88 -2.01
C ASP A 82 3.11 28.77 -2.44
N ILE A 83 2.94 29.40 -3.60
CA ILE A 83 3.91 30.28 -4.25
C ILE A 83 3.29 31.68 -4.35
N ASP A 84 3.82 32.64 -3.57
CA ASP A 84 3.37 34.04 -3.54
C ASP A 84 1.84 34.16 -3.41
N ASP A 85 1.31 33.58 -2.33
CA ASP A 85 -0.12 33.46 -1.98
C ASP A 85 -0.99 32.72 -3.04
N THR A 86 -0.36 32.06 -4.04
CA THR A 86 -1.02 31.25 -5.06
C THR A 86 -0.73 29.77 -4.86
N LYS A 87 -1.77 28.98 -4.63
CA LYS A 87 -1.68 27.54 -4.38
C LYS A 87 -1.75 26.74 -5.68
N TYR A 88 -0.85 25.76 -5.82
CA TYR A 88 -0.78 24.83 -6.93
C TYR A 88 -0.79 23.40 -6.39
N GLU A 89 -1.76 22.59 -6.81
CA GLU A 89 -1.76 21.14 -6.60
C GLU A 89 -0.77 20.52 -7.60
N ILE A 90 0.21 19.74 -7.12
CA ILE A 90 1.20 19.06 -7.97
C ILE A 90 1.33 17.57 -7.60
N ASN A 91 1.38 16.74 -8.64
CA ASN A 91 1.53 15.29 -8.55
C ASN A 91 3.01 14.86 -8.64
N ASN A 92 3.31 13.57 -8.44
CA ASN A 92 4.69 13.05 -8.53
C ASN A 92 5.35 13.26 -9.90
N GLU A 93 4.57 13.28 -10.99
CA GLU A 93 5.07 13.55 -12.35
C GLU A 93 5.58 15.00 -12.45
N LEU A 94 4.78 15.98 -12.03
CA LEU A 94 5.15 17.38 -12.01
C LEU A 94 6.27 17.69 -11.00
N ILE A 95 6.32 17.00 -9.84
CA ILE A 95 7.46 17.06 -8.92
C ILE A 95 8.75 16.60 -9.63
N SER A 96 8.71 15.44 -10.31
CA SER A 96 9.85 14.92 -11.07
C SER A 96 10.32 15.89 -12.17
N PHE A 97 9.36 16.50 -12.87
CA PHE A 97 9.59 17.52 -13.90
C PHE A 97 10.26 18.79 -13.34
N ILE A 98 9.82 19.28 -12.18
CA ILE A 98 10.42 20.44 -11.48
C ILE A 98 11.84 20.10 -10.98
N ILE A 99 12.09 18.88 -10.48
CA ILE A 99 13.45 18.43 -10.11
C ILE A 99 14.37 18.46 -11.35
N GLY A 100 13.90 17.93 -12.48
CA GLY A 100 14.64 17.96 -13.75
C GLY A 100 14.97 19.38 -14.22
N TYR A 101 14.02 20.30 -14.10
CA TYR A 101 14.20 21.72 -14.41
C TYR A 101 15.25 22.40 -13.53
N ILE A 102 15.26 22.11 -12.23
CA ILE A 102 16.27 22.64 -11.29
C ILE A 102 17.66 22.07 -11.64
N ARG A 103 17.75 20.83 -12.11
CA ARG A 103 19.00 20.19 -12.56
C ARG A 103 19.50 20.76 -13.89
N SER A 104 18.63 20.99 -14.87
CA SER A 104 19.02 21.52 -16.19
C SER A 104 19.63 22.93 -16.14
N LYS A 105 19.36 23.70 -15.09
CA LYS A 105 19.98 25.02 -14.85
C LYS A 105 21.44 24.93 -14.38
N LYS A 106 21.81 23.82 -13.73
CA LYS A 106 23.20 23.52 -13.34
C LYS A 106 23.98 23.00 -14.54
N GLU A 107 23.40 22.08 -15.30
CA GLU A 107 24.08 21.32 -16.35
C GLU A 107 23.64 21.74 -17.76
N LYS A 108 24.31 22.77 -18.29
CA LYS A 108 24.04 23.30 -19.63
C LYS A 108 24.42 22.29 -20.73
N HIS A 109 23.54 22.14 -21.72
CA HIS A 109 23.75 21.29 -22.91
C HIS A 109 23.76 19.77 -22.64
N PHE A 110 22.99 19.33 -21.65
CA PHE A 110 22.48 17.95 -21.61
C PHE A 110 21.43 17.71 -22.71
N THR A 111 21.28 16.44 -23.07
CA THR A 111 20.26 15.91 -24.00
C THR A 111 19.63 14.68 -23.33
N VAL A 112 18.42 14.27 -23.74
CA VAL A 112 17.67 13.16 -23.13
C VAL A 112 18.53 11.90 -22.99
N ASN A 113 19.21 11.50 -24.08
CA ASN A 113 20.10 10.33 -24.08
C ASN A 113 21.28 10.45 -23.10
N LYS A 114 21.85 11.64 -22.89
CA LYS A 114 22.92 11.82 -21.87
C LYS A 114 22.36 11.66 -20.46
N ALA A 115 21.19 12.21 -20.18
CA ALA A 115 20.53 12.13 -18.88
C ALA A 115 20.18 10.67 -18.52
N ILE A 116 19.73 9.89 -19.50
CA ILE A 116 19.56 8.44 -19.37
C ILE A 116 20.91 7.77 -19.06
N SER A 117 21.97 8.01 -19.84
CA SER A 117 23.29 7.39 -19.60
C SER A 117 23.96 7.79 -18.27
N SER A 118 23.61 8.95 -17.68
CA SER A 118 24.06 9.37 -16.35
C SER A 118 23.17 8.88 -15.20
N GLY A 119 22.01 8.28 -15.48
CA GLY A 119 21.03 7.86 -14.47
C GLY A 119 20.18 9.01 -13.89
N ASP A 120 20.14 10.17 -14.55
CA ASP A 120 19.36 11.33 -14.10
C ASP A 120 18.00 11.39 -14.81
N PHE A 121 17.11 10.48 -14.43
CA PHE A 121 15.79 10.36 -15.05
C PHE A 121 14.88 11.55 -14.80
N HIS A 122 15.10 12.33 -13.74
CA HIS A 122 14.42 13.62 -13.54
C HIS A 122 14.81 14.63 -14.61
N LEU A 123 16.12 14.81 -14.86
CA LEU A 123 16.60 15.65 -15.95
C LEU A 123 16.14 15.13 -17.32
N ALA A 124 16.18 13.81 -17.54
CA ALA A 124 15.69 13.20 -18.77
C ALA A 124 14.20 13.51 -19.01
N HIS A 125 13.36 13.37 -17.97
CA HIS A 125 11.94 13.66 -18.01
C HIS A 125 11.65 15.13 -18.31
N TYR A 126 12.37 16.07 -17.70
CA TYR A 126 12.25 17.48 -18.07
C TYR A 126 12.62 17.73 -19.54
N LEU A 127 13.72 17.13 -20.02
CA LEU A 127 14.19 17.31 -21.40
C LEU A 127 13.23 16.74 -22.46
N LEU A 128 12.33 15.81 -22.11
CA LEU A 128 11.24 15.37 -23.01
C LEU A 128 10.28 16.49 -23.42
N SER A 129 10.22 17.61 -22.69
CA SER A 129 9.45 18.81 -23.08
C SER A 129 10.17 19.70 -24.10
N ILE A 130 11.42 19.38 -24.45
CA ILE A 130 12.30 20.18 -25.32
C ILE A 130 12.81 19.36 -26.53
N GLU A 131 13.08 18.07 -26.33
CA GLU A 131 13.65 17.17 -27.34
C GLU A 131 12.64 16.08 -27.74
N ASP A 132 12.19 16.12 -29.01
CA ASP A 132 11.39 15.05 -29.63
C ASP A 132 12.04 13.68 -29.39
N SER A 133 11.32 12.81 -28.69
CA SER A 133 11.78 11.49 -28.27
C SER A 133 10.79 10.41 -28.68
N ASP A 134 11.28 9.21 -29.00
CA ASP A 134 10.43 8.10 -29.40
C ASP A 134 9.67 7.48 -28.19
N PRO A 135 8.55 6.76 -28.43
CA PRO A 135 7.74 6.19 -27.36
C PRO A 135 8.46 5.19 -26.45
N TYR A 136 9.49 4.48 -26.94
CA TYR A 136 10.29 3.57 -26.11
C TYR A 136 11.19 4.38 -25.15
N THR A 137 11.85 5.43 -25.65
CA THR A 137 12.69 6.34 -24.84
C THR A 137 11.87 7.04 -23.75
N ILE A 138 10.67 7.52 -24.08
CA ILE A 138 9.74 8.10 -23.09
C ILE A 138 9.37 7.04 -22.03
N SER A 139 8.92 5.86 -22.48
CA SER A 139 8.49 4.79 -21.57
C SER A 139 9.61 4.27 -20.66
N LEU A 140 10.86 4.31 -21.12
CA LEU A 140 12.02 3.94 -20.30
C LEU A 140 12.20 4.93 -19.14
N ILE A 141 12.19 6.24 -19.42
CA ILE A 141 12.29 7.29 -18.39
C ILE A 141 11.14 7.17 -17.39
N TYR A 142 9.91 6.97 -17.87
CA TYR A 142 8.73 6.78 -17.03
C TYR A 142 8.84 5.50 -16.18
N THR A 143 9.42 4.41 -16.70
CA THR A 143 9.66 3.17 -15.93
C THR A 143 10.64 3.40 -14.78
N GLU A 144 11.79 4.05 -15.04
CA GLU A 144 12.81 4.30 -14.00
C GLU A 144 12.35 5.33 -12.94
N LEU A 145 11.40 6.19 -13.28
CA LEU A 145 10.70 7.08 -12.33
C LEU A 145 9.53 6.39 -11.59
N GLY A 146 9.14 5.17 -11.97
CA GLY A 146 8.03 4.43 -11.36
C GLY A 146 6.64 4.79 -11.87
N PHE A 147 6.52 5.55 -12.96
CA PHE A 147 5.26 5.88 -13.65
C PHE A 147 4.82 4.69 -14.55
N LEU A 148 4.66 3.53 -13.93
CA LEU A 148 4.52 2.23 -14.61
C LEU A 148 3.24 2.13 -15.46
N ASN A 149 2.13 2.69 -14.98
CA ASN A 149 0.86 2.66 -15.71
C ASN A 149 0.93 3.53 -16.97
N GLU A 150 1.64 4.65 -16.91
CA GLU A 150 1.84 5.62 -17.97
C GLU A 150 2.78 5.05 -19.03
N ALA A 151 3.88 4.41 -18.60
CA ALA A 151 4.76 3.66 -19.48
C ALA A 151 4.04 2.49 -20.19
N GLU A 152 3.18 1.73 -19.51
CA GLU A 152 2.36 0.70 -20.17
C GLU A 152 1.38 1.32 -21.20
N LYS A 153 0.70 2.42 -20.87
CA LYS A 153 -0.19 3.12 -21.81
C LYS A 153 0.54 3.55 -23.09
N ILE A 154 1.79 3.99 -23.01
CA ILE A 154 2.60 4.46 -24.14
C ILE A 154 3.08 3.30 -25.02
N LEU A 155 3.49 2.15 -24.44
CA LEU A 155 3.94 0.97 -25.20
C LEU A 155 2.79 0.10 -25.74
N ASN A 156 1.56 0.28 -25.26
CA ASN A 156 0.42 -0.54 -25.67
C ASN A 156 0.12 -0.41 -27.18
N GLY A 157 0.32 -1.52 -27.89
CA GLY A 157 0.17 -1.60 -29.35
C GLY A 157 1.49 -1.56 -30.13
N MET A 158 2.62 -1.27 -29.48
CA MET A 158 3.95 -1.45 -30.08
C MET A 158 4.28 -2.94 -30.22
N THR A 159 4.94 -3.33 -31.32
CA THR A 159 5.18 -4.73 -31.67
C THR A 159 6.64 -5.07 -31.94
N ASP A 160 7.57 -4.15 -31.70
CA ASP A 160 9.00 -4.44 -31.80
C ASP A 160 9.51 -5.16 -30.54
N ASP A 161 10.61 -5.90 -30.68
CA ASP A 161 11.15 -6.73 -29.62
C ASP A 161 11.66 -5.91 -28.41
N LYS A 162 12.10 -4.66 -28.57
CA LYS A 162 12.59 -3.82 -27.47
C LYS A 162 11.44 -3.28 -26.61
N SER A 163 10.44 -2.69 -27.25
CA SER A 163 9.19 -2.28 -26.59
C SER A 163 8.49 -3.47 -25.94
N THR A 164 8.55 -4.66 -26.54
CA THR A 164 8.00 -5.88 -25.94
C THR A 164 8.75 -6.31 -24.67
N ILE A 165 10.09 -6.18 -24.61
CA ILE A 165 10.88 -6.43 -23.39
C ILE A 165 10.60 -5.37 -22.33
N LEU A 166 10.54 -4.08 -22.68
CA LEU A 166 10.25 -3.02 -21.72
C LEU A 166 8.82 -3.12 -21.16
N LEU A 167 7.83 -3.46 -21.99
CA LEU A 167 6.47 -3.76 -21.54
C LEU A 167 6.43 -5.01 -20.66
N ALA A 168 7.30 -6.01 -20.89
CA ALA A 168 7.44 -7.15 -19.99
C ALA A 168 8.05 -6.76 -18.63
N ARG A 169 9.06 -5.87 -18.62
CA ARG A 169 9.62 -5.27 -17.40
C ARG A 169 8.57 -4.51 -16.60
N ILE A 170 7.82 -3.61 -17.24
CA ILE A 170 6.74 -2.86 -16.60
C ILE A 170 5.70 -3.81 -16.00
N ASN A 171 5.33 -4.87 -16.74
CA ASN A 171 4.41 -5.88 -16.22
C ASN A 171 5.00 -6.73 -15.10
N ARG A 172 6.31 -6.95 -15.06
CA ARG A 172 6.98 -7.59 -13.92
C ARG A 172 6.88 -6.70 -12.68
N GLU A 173 7.23 -5.42 -12.81
CA GLU A 173 7.24 -4.45 -11.71
C GLU A 173 5.82 -4.09 -11.21
N LEU A 174 4.78 -4.28 -12.04
CA LEU A 174 3.35 -4.27 -11.64
C LEU A 174 2.84 -5.61 -11.05
N GLY A 175 3.70 -6.58 -10.78
CA GLY A 175 3.35 -7.91 -10.25
C GLY A 175 2.63 -8.84 -11.25
N ASN A 176 2.47 -8.44 -12.51
CA ASN A 176 1.77 -9.19 -13.56
C ASN A 176 2.66 -10.25 -14.23
N ILE A 177 3.32 -11.09 -13.42
CA ILE A 177 4.32 -12.11 -13.81
C ILE A 177 3.88 -12.95 -15.04
N LYS A 178 2.62 -13.41 -15.07
CA LYS A 178 2.07 -14.20 -16.20
C LYS A 178 2.07 -13.42 -17.53
N LYS A 179 1.78 -12.12 -17.50
CA LYS A 179 1.77 -11.22 -18.67
C LYS A 179 3.21 -10.91 -19.11
N ALA A 180 4.13 -10.67 -18.17
CA ALA A 180 5.55 -10.51 -18.45
C ALA A 180 6.16 -11.74 -19.15
N VAL A 181 5.96 -12.95 -18.63
CA VAL A 181 6.39 -14.21 -19.26
C VAL A 181 5.78 -14.36 -20.67
N SER A 182 4.49 -14.05 -20.84
CA SER A 182 3.84 -14.10 -22.15
C SER A 182 4.44 -13.12 -23.15
N LEU A 183 4.79 -11.90 -22.73
CA LEU A 183 5.43 -10.89 -23.57
C LEU A 183 6.83 -11.34 -24.00
N LEU A 184 7.69 -11.76 -23.07
CA LEU A 184 9.03 -12.26 -23.40
C LEU A 184 9.00 -13.48 -24.34
N SER A 185 7.95 -14.32 -24.29
CA SER A 185 7.79 -15.46 -25.21
C SER A 185 7.53 -15.07 -26.67
N LYS A 186 7.13 -13.82 -26.93
CA LYS A 186 6.92 -13.28 -28.29
C LYS A 186 8.22 -12.81 -28.94
N VAL A 187 9.22 -12.43 -28.13
CA VAL A 187 10.52 -11.87 -28.53
C VAL A 187 11.40 -12.94 -29.18
N LYS A 188 11.59 -12.81 -30.51
CA LYS A 188 12.19 -13.86 -31.36
C LYS A 188 13.49 -13.46 -32.04
N SER A 189 13.86 -12.18 -32.03
CA SER A 189 15.16 -11.75 -32.55
C SER A 189 16.30 -12.29 -31.69
N LYS A 190 17.44 -12.59 -32.36
CA LYS A 190 18.69 -12.93 -31.67
C LYS A 190 19.40 -11.69 -31.11
N GLU A 191 19.11 -10.53 -31.67
CA GLU A 191 19.71 -9.25 -31.27
C GLU A 191 19.29 -8.86 -29.85
N ASN A 192 18.02 -9.07 -29.49
CA ASN A 192 17.48 -8.77 -28.16
C ASN A 192 17.42 -10.02 -27.25
N GLU A 193 18.09 -11.13 -27.62
CA GLU A 193 18.10 -12.38 -26.86
C GLU A 193 18.75 -12.22 -25.47
N ILE A 194 19.81 -11.40 -25.38
CA ILE A 194 20.49 -11.10 -24.11
C ILE A 194 19.50 -10.42 -23.16
N ASP A 195 18.83 -9.36 -23.62
CA ASP A 195 17.98 -8.51 -22.78
C ASP A 195 16.70 -9.25 -22.35
N ARG A 196 16.10 -10.02 -23.28
CA ARG A 196 15.01 -10.95 -22.98
C ARG A 196 15.39 -11.97 -21.90
N ASN A 197 16.60 -12.52 -21.98
CA ASN A 197 17.04 -13.56 -21.05
C ASN A 197 17.46 -12.97 -19.69
N ILE A 198 17.97 -11.72 -19.64
CA ILE A 198 18.15 -10.96 -18.39
C ILE A 198 16.80 -10.76 -17.69
N GLU A 199 15.76 -10.36 -18.43
CA GLU A 199 14.42 -10.16 -17.85
C GLU A 199 13.78 -11.49 -17.37
N TYR A 200 14.03 -12.62 -18.07
CA TYR A 200 13.70 -13.96 -17.56
C TYR A 200 14.48 -14.32 -16.28
N GLY A 201 15.73 -13.88 -16.14
CA GLY A 201 16.50 -14.01 -14.90
C GLY A 201 15.86 -13.27 -13.73
N LEU A 202 15.34 -12.06 -13.97
CA LEU A 202 14.65 -11.25 -12.95
C LEU A 202 13.29 -11.87 -12.57
N LEU A 203 12.54 -12.39 -13.53
CA LEU A 203 11.32 -13.17 -13.25
C LEU A 203 11.62 -14.43 -12.42
N HIS A 204 12.78 -15.07 -12.61
CA HIS A 204 13.22 -16.16 -11.75
C HIS A 204 13.63 -15.71 -10.35
N LEU A 205 14.20 -14.51 -10.21
CA LEU A 205 14.59 -13.92 -8.92
C LEU A 205 13.34 -13.63 -8.06
N GLU A 206 12.34 -12.95 -8.63
CA GLU A 206 11.06 -12.64 -7.95
C GLU A 206 10.23 -13.89 -7.64
N THR A 207 10.23 -14.89 -8.53
CA THR A 207 9.59 -16.19 -8.25
C THR A 207 10.44 -17.10 -7.35
N LYS A 208 11.44 -16.54 -6.67
CA LYS A 208 12.33 -17.16 -5.67
C LYS A 208 13.05 -18.42 -6.18
N ASN A 209 13.23 -18.50 -7.50
CA ASN A 209 13.96 -19.55 -8.20
C ASN A 209 15.43 -19.14 -8.37
N TYR A 210 16.06 -18.83 -7.24
CA TYR A 210 17.41 -18.25 -7.16
C TYR A 210 18.46 -19.05 -7.93
N GLU A 211 18.37 -20.37 -7.91
CA GLU A 211 19.24 -21.27 -8.68
C GLU A 211 19.23 -20.96 -10.18
N ASN A 212 18.06 -20.74 -10.77
CA ASN A 212 17.95 -20.50 -12.21
C ASN A 212 18.27 -19.05 -12.58
N ALA A 213 17.89 -18.09 -11.73
CA ALA A 213 18.36 -16.71 -11.83
C ALA A 213 19.90 -16.64 -11.81
N TYR A 214 20.56 -17.27 -10.84
CA TYR A 214 22.02 -17.36 -10.74
C TYR A 214 22.66 -18.00 -11.96
N LYS A 215 22.13 -19.13 -12.48
CA LYS A 215 22.64 -19.78 -13.70
C LYS A 215 22.59 -18.85 -14.92
N ILE A 216 21.50 -18.10 -15.08
CA ILE A 216 21.33 -17.12 -16.16
C ILE A 216 22.32 -15.96 -15.99
N PHE A 217 22.33 -15.30 -14.84
CA PHE A 217 23.18 -14.12 -14.63
C PHE A 217 24.68 -14.47 -14.61
N LYS A 218 25.07 -15.65 -14.12
CA LYS A 218 26.46 -16.15 -14.19
C LYS A 218 26.92 -16.44 -15.62
N PHE A 219 26.02 -16.86 -16.50
CA PHE A 219 26.34 -16.98 -17.92
C PHE A 219 26.55 -15.59 -18.56
N TYR A 220 25.65 -14.64 -18.29
CA TYR A 220 25.73 -13.31 -18.89
C TYR A 220 26.83 -12.41 -18.30
N SER A 221 27.18 -12.52 -17.01
CA SER A 221 28.32 -11.78 -16.43
C SER A 221 29.65 -12.18 -17.06
N ASN A 222 29.79 -13.45 -17.44
CA ASN A 222 30.95 -13.94 -18.18
C ASN A 222 30.97 -13.53 -19.66
N THR A 223 29.84 -13.06 -20.22
CA THR A 223 29.67 -12.81 -21.67
C THR A 223 29.55 -11.33 -22.04
N VAL A 224 28.84 -10.54 -21.23
CA VAL A 224 28.49 -9.13 -21.46
C VAL A 224 29.60 -8.20 -20.96
N ARG A 225 29.89 -7.11 -21.68
CA ARG A 225 31.00 -6.17 -21.38
C ARG A 225 30.58 -4.71 -21.53
N ASP A 226 29.30 -4.44 -21.32
CA ASP A 226 28.64 -3.14 -21.46
C ASP A 226 27.81 -2.82 -20.21
N GLU A 227 27.11 -1.67 -20.24
CA GLU A 227 26.33 -1.13 -19.13
C GLU A 227 25.32 -2.10 -18.49
N ARG A 228 24.87 -3.12 -19.22
CA ARG A 228 23.95 -4.16 -18.71
C ARG A 228 24.56 -5.01 -17.62
N LEU A 229 25.89 -5.02 -17.45
CA LEU A 229 26.54 -5.58 -16.26
C LEU A 229 25.98 -4.97 -14.97
N GLY A 230 25.56 -3.69 -14.99
CA GLY A 230 24.91 -3.04 -13.86
C GLY A 230 23.53 -3.61 -13.47
N ARG A 231 22.86 -4.37 -14.35
CA ARG A 231 21.69 -5.19 -14.00
C ARG A 231 22.09 -6.63 -13.66
N ILE A 232 22.97 -7.22 -14.47
CA ILE A 232 23.36 -8.63 -14.37
C ILE A 232 24.07 -8.93 -13.04
N ILE A 233 25.04 -8.09 -12.64
CA ILE A 233 25.87 -8.35 -11.46
C ILE A 233 25.04 -8.25 -10.17
N PRO A 234 24.26 -7.17 -9.92
CA PRO A 234 23.38 -7.11 -8.75
C PRO A 234 22.38 -8.27 -8.67
N ALA A 235 21.75 -8.65 -9.79
CA ALA A 235 20.79 -9.76 -9.79
C ALA A 235 21.47 -11.13 -9.61
N MET A 236 22.71 -11.32 -10.09
CA MET A 236 23.53 -12.51 -9.81
C MET A 236 23.90 -12.59 -8.33
N VAL A 237 24.26 -11.46 -7.72
CA VAL A 237 24.64 -11.35 -6.31
C VAL A 237 23.46 -11.67 -5.40
N GLU A 238 22.30 -11.08 -5.67
CA GLU A 238 21.07 -11.35 -4.91
C GLU A 238 20.65 -12.81 -5.01
N SER A 239 20.77 -13.40 -6.20
CA SER A 239 20.57 -14.84 -6.41
C SER A 239 21.56 -15.68 -5.58
N LEU A 240 22.83 -15.28 -5.50
CA LEU A 240 23.88 -16.03 -4.79
C LEU A 240 23.74 -15.96 -3.27
N ILE A 241 23.41 -14.79 -2.71
CA ILE A 241 23.16 -14.58 -1.27
C ILE A 241 22.02 -15.49 -0.78
N ASN A 242 20.97 -15.66 -1.59
CA ASN A 242 19.85 -16.56 -1.30
C ASN A 242 20.16 -18.06 -1.54
N ILE A 243 21.35 -18.42 -2.03
CA ILE A 243 21.80 -19.80 -2.22
C ILE A 243 22.88 -20.19 -1.20
N ASP A 244 23.98 -19.43 -1.11
CA ASP A 244 25.08 -19.69 -0.18
C ASP A 244 25.83 -18.40 0.22
N ASN A 245 25.66 -17.99 1.48
CA ASN A 245 26.32 -16.83 2.08
C ASN A 245 27.85 -16.95 2.24
N LYS A 246 28.48 -18.06 1.83
CA LYS A 246 29.95 -18.22 1.93
C LYS A 246 30.76 -17.38 0.93
N GLU A 247 30.17 -16.88 -0.16
CA GLU A 247 30.90 -16.13 -1.21
C GLU A 247 30.81 -14.58 -1.06
N ILE A 248 30.33 -14.06 0.07
CA ILE A 248 30.08 -12.61 0.29
C ILE A 248 31.28 -11.70 -0.04
N THR A 249 32.52 -12.10 0.27
CA THR A 249 33.70 -11.26 -0.08
C THR A 249 33.88 -11.12 -1.59
N HIS A 250 33.73 -12.21 -2.35
CA HIS A 250 33.85 -12.19 -3.81
C HIS A 250 32.72 -11.38 -4.45
N VAL A 251 31.52 -11.47 -3.88
CA VAL A 251 30.36 -10.64 -4.21
C VAL A 251 30.66 -9.14 -4.06
N ILE A 252 31.26 -8.73 -2.93
CA ILE A 252 31.63 -7.33 -2.66
C ILE A 252 32.66 -6.83 -3.69
N ASP A 253 33.71 -7.61 -3.95
CA ASP A 253 34.74 -7.25 -4.95
C ASP A 253 34.13 -7.03 -6.34
N LEU A 254 33.20 -7.89 -6.75
CA LEU A 254 32.56 -7.86 -8.05
C LEU A 254 31.57 -6.67 -8.20
N LEU A 255 30.83 -6.34 -7.14
CA LEU A 255 29.99 -5.13 -7.11
C LEU A 255 30.84 -3.87 -7.21
N ASN A 256 31.96 -3.77 -6.47
CA ASN A 256 32.86 -2.61 -6.55
C ASN A 256 33.46 -2.43 -7.96
N GLN A 257 33.91 -3.51 -8.61
CA GLN A 257 34.38 -3.45 -10.01
C GLN A 257 33.28 -3.01 -11.00
N THR A 258 32.02 -3.33 -10.71
CA THR A 258 30.86 -2.89 -11.52
C THR A 258 30.52 -1.41 -11.23
N LEU A 259 30.72 -0.96 -9.99
CA LEU A 259 30.52 0.42 -9.54
C LEU A 259 31.53 1.41 -10.15
N GLU A 260 32.73 0.94 -10.49
CA GLU A 260 33.75 1.71 -11.22
C GLU A 260 33.44 1.85 -12.72
N THR A 261 32.65 0.94 -13.29
CA THR A 261 32.45 0.81 -14.74
C THR A 261 31.04 1.17 -15.23
N THR A 262 30.07 1.39 -14.32
CA THR A 262 28.68 1.71 -14.67
C THR A 262 28.16 2.96 -13.96
N THR A 263 27.55 3.87 -14.72
CA THR A 263 26.90 5.10 -14.23
C THR A 263 25.43 4.89 -13.93
N TYR A 264 24.68 4.40 -14.92
CA TYR A 264 23.22 4.19 -14.88
C TYR A 264 22.75 3.46 -13.62
N TYR A 265 23.35 2.30 -13.33
CA TYR A 265 22.95 1.42 -12.22
C TYR A 265 23.70 1.69 -10.91
N ARG A 266 24.46 2.80 -10.82
CA ARG A 266 25.32 3.13 -9.67
C ARG A 266 24.54 3.07 -8.35
N THR A 267 23.34 3.64 -8.33
CA THR A 267 22.47 3.74 -7.16
C THR A 267 22.05 2.35 -6.65
N ASP A 268 21.74 1.40 -7.52
CA ASP A 268 21.28 0.07 -7.11
C ASP A 268 22.42 -0.85 -6.70
N ILE A 269 23.59 -0.72 -7.34
CA ILE A 269 24.83 -1.35 -6.89
C ILE A 269 25.19 -0.86 -5.47
N LEU A 270 25.06 0.45 -5.20
CA LEU A 270 25.25 1.00 -3.86
C LEU A 270 24.20 0.50 -2.86
N LYS A 271 22.92 0.37 -3.23
CA LYS A 271 21.87 -0.20 -2.35
C LYS A 271 22.22 -1.63 -1.92
N GLN A 272 22.66 -2.47 -2.86
CA GLN A 272 23.06 -3.84 -2.56
C GLN A 272 24.34 -3.89 -1.72
N LEU A 273 25.38 -3.12 -2.07
CA LEU A 273 26.59 -2.99 -1.24
C LEU A 273 26.24 -2.60 0.19
N ALA A 274 25.41 -1.58 0.39
CA ALA A 274 24.98 -1.13 1.71
C ALA A 274 24.23 -2.22 2.50
N SER A 275 23.34 -2.97 1.84
CA SER A 275 22.62 -4.12 2.44
C SER A 275 23.57 -5.25 2.85
N ILE A 276 24.55 -5.57 2.01
CA ILE A 276 25.57 -6.59 2.29
C ILE A 276 26.47 -6.15 3.45
N TYR A 277 26.92 -4.89 3.46
CA TYR A 277 27.72 -4.33 4.55
C TYR A 277 26.94 -4.33 5.88
N MET A 278 25.65 -4.00 5.89
CA MET A 278 24.79 -4.18 7.06
C MET A 278 24.71 -5.64 7.51
N THR A 279 24.59 -6.58 6.57
CA THR A 279 24.49 -8.02 6.86
C THR A 279 25.76 -8.59 7.51
N ILE A 280 26.94 -8.04 7.20
CA ILE A 280 28.21 -8.40 7.85
C ILE A 280 28.60 -7.48 9.02
N ASN A 281 27.73 -6.54 9.41
CA ASN A 281 27.95 -5.54 10.47
C ASN A 281 29.10 -4.54 10.19
N ASP A 282 29.43 -4.31 8.92
CA ASP A 282 30.35 -3.23 8.49
C ASP A 282 29.58 -1.92 8.33
N HIS A 283 29.08 -1.40 9.45
CA HIS A 283 28.21 -0.21 9.48
C HIS A 283 28.89 1.04 8.91
N SER A 284 30.23 1.11 8.91
CA SER A 284 30.98 2.20 8.29
C SER A 284 30.84 2.19 6.77
N LYS A 285 31.10 1.06 6.10
CA LYS A 285 30.93 0.97 4.64
C LYS A 285 29.45 0.99 4.22
N ALA A 286 28.55 0.51 5.07
CA ALA A 286 27.12 0.70 4.87
C ALA A 286 26.74 2.19 4.85
N TYR A 287 27.18 2.97 5.85
CA TYR A 287 26.96 4.43 5.90
C TYR A 287 27.58 5.15 4.69
N GLU A 288 28.81 4.83 4.31
CA GLU A 288 29.47 5.40 3.11
C GLU A 288 28.72 5.09 1.80
N SER A 289 28.09 3.92 1.71
CA SER A 289 27.29 3.50 0.57
C SER A 289 25.93 4.21 0.55
N TYR A 290 25.22 4.24 1.69
CA TYR A 290 23.96 4.97 1.84
C TYR A 290 24.12 6.48 1.64
N LYS A 291 25.23 7.07 2.09
CA LYS A 291 25.51 8.48 1.89
C LYS A 291 25.68 8.84 0.40
N GLN A 292 26.40 8.03 -0.37
CA GLN A 292 26.51 8.25 -1.83
C GLN A 292 25.15 8.17 -2.55
N ILE A 293 24.22 7.33 -2.04
CA ILE A 293 22.83 7.33 -2.52
C ILE A 293 22.13 8.61 -2.09
N TYR A 294 22.24 9.04 -0.83
CA TYR A 294 21.59 10.26 -0.34
C TYR A 294 22.06 11.53 -1.07
N ASP A 295 23.35 11.61 -1.39
CA ASP A 295 23.95 12.73 -2.13
C ASP A 295 23.44 12.83 -3.59
N THR A 296 22.72 11.82 -4.12
CA THR A 296 22.24 11.75 -5.52
C THR A 296 20.72 11.57 -5.66
N SER A 297 20.12 10.71 -4.84
CA SER A 297 18.67 10.52 -4.67
C SER A 297 18.30 10.46 -3.17
N PRO A 298 18.13 11.64 -2.53
CA PRO A 298 17.69 11.76 -1.15
C PRO A 298 16.33 11.11 -0.89
N SER A 299 16.20 10.36 0.21
CA SER A 299 14.91 9.83 0.65
C SER A 299 14.86 9.55 2.16
N PRO A 300 13.67 9.54 2.78
CA PRO A 300 13.52 9.22 4.20
C PRO A 300 13.97 7.79 4.53
N TYR A 301 13.80 6.86 3.59
CA TYR A 301 14.30 5.49 3.74
C TYR A 301 15.83 5.45 3.85
N ILE A 302 16.56 6.18 3.00
CA ILE A 302 18.03 6.21 3.05
C ILE A 302 18.51 6.91 4.34
N LEU A 303 17.85 7.99 4.77
CA LEU A 303 18.11 8.60 6.09
C LEU A 303 17.92 7.61 7.25
N SER A 304 16.85 6.80 7.25
CA SER A 304 16.63 5.82 8.32
C SER A 304 17.72 4.74 8.35
N ARG A 305 18.26 4.34 7.19
CA ARG A 305 19.39 3.41 7.12
C ARG A 305 20.71 4.05 7.56
N MET A 306 20.97 5.31 7.22
CA MET A 306 22.14 6.05 7.70
C MET A 306 22.13 6.19 9.22
N ALA A 307 20.99 6.60 9.80
CA ALA A 307 20.83 6.74 11.25
C ALA A 307 21.06 5.41 12.00
N LEU A 308 20.54 4.28 11.47
CA LEU A 308 20.78 2.95 12.04
C LEU A 308 22.26 2.54 11.97
N CYS A 309 22.99 2.89 10.90
CA CYS A 309 24.44 2.67 10.83
C CYS A 309 25.17 3.49 11.90
N ASP A 310 24.74 4.72 12.13
CA ASP A 310 25.40 5.62 13.09
C ASP A 310 25.14 5.26 14.55
N PHE A 311 23.92 4.86 14.93
CA PHE A 311 23.68 4.31 16.27
C PHE A 311 24.53 3.05 16.51
N ALA A 312 24.68 2.17 15.51
CA ALA A 312 25.57 1.01 15.59
C ALA A 312 27.07 1.37 15.66
N MET A 313 27.45 2.59 15.31
CA MET A 313 28.80 3.15 15.47
C MET A 313 28.93 4.09 16.68
N SER A 314 27.89 4.25 17.50
CA SER A 314 27.81 5.21 18.63
C SER A 314 28.01 6.68 18.22
N ASN A 315 27.65 7.04 16.98
CA ASN A 315 27.64 8.40 16.45
C ASN A 315 26.31 9.13 16.78
N ASP A 316 25.86 9.01 18.03
CA ASP A 316 24.52 9.38 18.51
C ASP A 316 24.04 10.78 18.06
N ASP A 317 24.95 11.76 18.00
CA ASP A 317 24.65 13.15 17.63
C ASP A 317 24.24 13.30 16.16
N ARG A 318 24.76 12.43 15.29
CA ARG A 318 24.48 12.40 13.84
C ARG A 318 23.28 11.48 13.58
N ALA A 319 23.26 10.32 14.22
CA ALA A 319 22.14 9.39 14.19
C ALA A 319 20.81 10.05 14.61
N SER A 320 20.81 10.84 15.69
CA SER A 320 19.64 11.58 16.17
C SER A 320 19.17 12.63 15.15
N LYS A 321 20.10 13.36 14.52
CA LYS A 321 19.78 14.38 13.51
C LYS A 321 19.18 13.76 12.24
N GLU A 322 19.76 12.67 11.74
CA GLU A 322 19.24 11.90 10.61
C GLU A 322 17.88 11.26 10.93
N THR A 323 17.67 10.82 12.18
CA THR A 323 16.37 10.32 12.69
C THR A 323 15.29 11.42 12.72
N PHE A 324 15.64 12.65 13.12
CA PHE A 324 14.71 13.77 13.08
C PHE A 324 14.40 14.21 11.64
N GLU A 325 15.39 14.33 10.75
CA GLU A 325 15.13 14.65 9.33
C GLU A 325 14.26 13.57 8.65
N CYS A 326 14.50 12.29 8.94
CA CYS A 326 13.63 11.19 8.51
C CYS A 326 12.19 11.41 9.01
N GLY A 327 12.01 11.72 10.29
CA GLY A 327 10.71 11.97 10.92
C GLY A 327 9.94 13.19 10.41
N VAL A 328 10.58 14.16 9.74
CA VAL A 328 9.86 15.24 9.05
C VAL A 328 8.94 14.68 7.99
N PHE A 329 9.46 13.74 7.19
CA PHE A 329 8.79 13.18 6.02
C PHE A 329 8.04 11.89 6.36
N ASP A 330 8.64 10.99 7.14
CA ASP A 330 8.07 9.69 7.50
C ASP A 330 8.26 9.38 9.01
N ILE A 331 7.18 9.60 9.77
CA ILE A 331 7.11 9.28 11.20
C ILE A 331 7.16 7.77 11.49
N SER A 332 6.76 6.92 10.55
CA SER A 332 6.75 5.47 10.72
C SER A 332 8.15 4.89 10.57
N LEU A 333 8.95 5.39 9.63
CA LEU A 333 10.38 5.10 9.56
C LEU A 333 11.13 5.64 10.79
N ALA A 334 10.83 6.85 11.27
CA ALA A 334 11.40 7.35 12.51
C ALA A 334 11.07 6.44 13.72
N ARG A 335 9.82 5.95 13.82
CA ARG A 335 9.40 4.98 14.83
C ARG A 335 10.13 3.64 14.72
N ASP A 336 10.39 3.15 13.50
CA ASP A 336 11.15 1.93 13.24
C ASP A 336 12.59 2.03 13.76
N ILE A 337 13.28 3.15 13.52
CA ILE A 337 14.63 3.41 14.06
C ILE A 337 14.63 3.33 15.59
N ILE A 338 13.72 4.06 16.25
CA ILE A 338 13.66 4.16 17.72
C ILE A 338 13.33 2.78 18.35
N SER A 339 12.57 1.93 17.64
CA SER A 339 12.25 0.57 18.09
C SER A 339 13.45 -0.39 18.12
N LYS A 340 14.59 -0.01 17.51
CA LYS A 340 15.77 -0.86 17.29
C LYS A 340 17.01 -0.40 18.06
N ILE A 341 16.90 0.64 18.87
CA ILE A 341 18.00 1.23 19.65
C ILE A 341 17.64 1.31 21.13
N ASP A 342 18.65 1.40 22.02
CA ASP A 342 18.39 1.86 23.38
C ASP A 342 18.09 3.36 23.33
N TYR A 343 16.93 3.74 23.88
CA TYR A 343 16.41 5.10 23.89
C TYR A 343 17.37 6.13 24.53
N SER A 344 18.30 5.70 25.39
CA SER A 344 19.32 6.57 25.98
C SER A 344 20.31 7.18 24.97
N HIS A 345 20.42 6.63 23.76
CA HIS A 345 21.22 7.21 22.67
C HIS A 345 20.50 8.33 21.89
N LEU A 346 19.17 8.45 22.00
CA LEU A 346 18.39 9.45 21.26
C LEU A 346 18.49 10.82 21.94
N LYS A 347 19.34 11.69 21.42
CA LYS A 347 19.54 13.06 21.92
C LYS A 347 18.60 14.02 21.21
N GLN A 348 17.92 14.90 21.93
CA GLN A 348 17.01 15.91 21.35
C GLN A 348 17.77 17.12 20.75
N GLU A 349 18.76 16.84 19.90
CA GLU A 349 19.45 17.82 19.07
C GLU A 349 18.88 17.82 17.65
N TYR A 350 17.93 18.72 17.39
CA TYR A 350 17.40 18.93 16.04
C TYR A 350 18.47 19.54 15.12
N PRO A 351 18.57 19.12 13.84
CA PRO A 351 19.49 19.71 12.88
C PRO A 351 19.10 21.15 12.47
N GLU A 352 20.04 21.90 11.90
CA GLU A 352 19.90 23.33 11.52
C GLU A 352 18.77 23.62 10.51
N SER A 353 18.24 22.60 9.86
CA SER A 353 17.08 22.63 8.98
C SER A 353 15.76 22.85 9.74
N PHE A 354 15.71 22.57 11.05
CA PHE A 354 14.58 22.88 11.93
C PHE A 354 14.69 24.28 12.50
N LEU A 355 13.68 25.11 12.26
CA LEU A 355 13.60 26.47 12.76
C LEU A 355 12.49 26.58 13.80
N PHE A 356 12.90 27.00 15.00
CA PHE A 356 12.03 27.17 16.17
C PHE A 356 11.84 28.65 16.49
N LYS A 357 10.68 28.98 17.06
CA LYS A 357 10.43 30.33 17.57
C LYS A 357 11.40 30.58 18.72
N ALA A 358 12.34 31.50 18.53
CA ALA A 358 13.23 31.92 19.62
C ALA A 358 12.38 32.24 20.85
N PRO A 359 12.68 31.66 22.03
CA PRO A 359 11.90 31.93 23.22
C PRO A 359 11.90 33.44 23.46
N LYS A 360 10.71 34.03 23.65
CA LYS A 360 10.58 35.43 24.05
C LYS A 360 11.09 35.55 25.49
N GLY A 361 12.41 35.63 25.65
CA GLY A 361 13.01 35.95 26.93
C GLY A 361 12.45 37.28 27.39
N ASP A 362 11.89 37.30 28.60
CA ASP A 362 11.40 38.51 29.22
C ASP A 362 12.55 39.50 29.34
N LYS A 363 12.53 40.53 28.48
CA LYS A 363 13.44 41.67 28.57
C LYS A 363 13.01 42.54 29.75
N SER A 364 13.28 42.05 30.96
CA SER A 364 13.36 42.89 32.16
C SER A 364 14.28 44.07 31.85
N VAL A 365 13.74 45.28 31.96
CA VAL A 365 14.43 46.49 31.52
C VAL A 365 15.55 46.85 32.49
N GLU A 366 16.78 46.45 32.16
CA GLU A 366 17.95 47.21 32.60
C GLU A 366 18.24 48.30 31.56
N LYS A 367 18.29 49.55 32.04
CA LYS A 367 18.78 50.69 31.27
C LYS A 367 20.29 50.73 31.36
N THR A 368 20.94 50.94 30.24
CA THR A 368 22.19 51.72 30.18
C THR A 368 21.96 52.91 29.26
N GLU A 369 22.59 54.04 29.58
CA GLU A 369 22.22 55.35 29.08
C GLU A 369 23.14 55.80 27.92
N ASP A 370 22.58 56.65 27.05
CA ASP A 370 23.17 57.64 26.15
C ASP A 370 24.58 57.43 25.53
N GLU A 371 24.62 57.38 24.20
CA GLU A 371 25.15 58.46 23.32
C GLU A 371 24.58 58.23 21.89
N GLN A 372 23.87 59.20 21.26
CA GLN A 372 24.37 60.31 20.40
C GLN A 372 25.15 59.83 19.15
N ILE A 373 24.96 60.32 17.92
CA ILE A 373 24.08 61.31 17.25
C ILE A 373 23.83 60.82 15.78
N GLU A 374 22.96 61.34 14.90
CA GLU A 374 22.09 62.53 14.86
C GLU A 374 20.76 62.21 14.08
N ALA A 375 20.16 63.18 13.36
CA ALA A 375 19.00 63.01 12.48
C ALA A 375 19.08 63.93 11.23
N VAL A 376 18.30 63.66 10.16
CA VAL A 376 17.79 64.67 9.21
C VAL A 376 16.62 64.09 8.39
N LEU A 377 15.75 64.95 7.83
CA LEU A 377 14.45 64.59 7.24
C LEU A 377 14.15 65.39 5.96
N LYS A 378 13.34 64.80 5.04
CA LYS A 378 12.58 65.45 3.92
C LYS A 378 13.42 65.94 2.70
N PRO A 379 12.81 66.38 1.57
CA PRO A 379 11.87 65.60 0.73
C PRO A 379 12.03 65.85 -0.81
N GLU A 380 11.09 65.32 -1.61
CA GLU A 380 10.58 65.83 -2.92
C GLU A 380 11.50 65.98 -4.16
N ASN A 381 11.07 65.36 -5.28
CA ASN A 381 10.91 65.91 -6.65
C ASN A 381 10.33 64.77 -7.53
N ILE A 382 9.17 64.79 -8.21
CA ILE A 382 8.49 65.75 -9.11
C ILE A 382 8.78 65.51 -10.62
N LEU A 383 7.84 64.78 -11.25
CA LEU A 383 7.30 64.89 -12.63
C LEU A 383 8.22 65.01 -13.87
N LYS A 384 8.09 64.06 -14.81
CA LYS A 384 7.47 64.16 -16.18
C LYS A 384 7.91 62.97 -17.05
N ALA A 385 7.06 62.13 -17.65
CA ALA A 385 5.86 62.31 -18.48
C ALA A 385 6.14 62.49 -20.00
N SER A 386 5.66 61.55 -20.81
CA SER A 386 5.30 61.74 -22.23
C SER A 386 4.46 60.56 -22.74
N ASP A 387 3.22 60.84 -23.17
CA ASP A 387 2.34 59.90 -23.87
C ASP A 387 2.66 59.79 -25.37
N THR A 388 2.28 58.68 -26.02
CA THR A 388 1.99 58.67 -27.46
C THR A 388 0.96 57.60 -27.89
N SER A 389 -0.31 57.95 -27.76
CA SER A 389 -1.38 57.81 -28.77
C SER A 389 -1.50 56.55 -29.67
N THR A 390 -2.47 55.70 -29.32
CA THR A 390 -3.75 55.48 -30.07
C THR A 390 -3.76 55.25 -31.60
N LYS A 391 -4.23 54.05 -32.01
CA LYS A 391 -5.22 53.72 -33.09
C LYS A 391 -5.47 52.19 -33.04
N VAL A 392 -6.67 51.58 -33.09
CA VAL A 392 -8.00 51.87 -33.67
C VAL A 392 -8.14 51.52 -35.16
N ILE A 393 -8.77 50.36 -35.42
CA ILE A 393 -9.65 49.90 -36.54
C ILE A 393 -10.09 48.48 -36.09
N THR A 394 -11.31 48.19 -35.64
CA THR A 394 -12.65 48.11 -36.28
C THR A 394 -12.85 46.97 -37.29
N GLU A 395 -13.66 46.00 -36.86
CA GLU A 395 -14.68 45.22 -37.61
C GLU A 395 -14.37 44.59 -38.99
N GLU A 396 -14.68 43.29 -39.12
CA GLU A 396 -15.76 42.88 -40.04
C GLU A 396 -16.41 41.54 -39.63
N LYS A 397 -17.57 41.22 -40.25
CA LYS A 397 -18.33 39.97 -40.08
C LYS A 397 -18.43 39.24 -41.43
N VAL A 398 -18.68 37.93 -41.40
CA VAL A 398 -19.61 37.11 -42.23
C VAL A 398 -19.33 35.64 -41.86
N ASP A 399 -20.24 34.78 -41.40
CA ASP A 399 -21.66 34.46 -41.75
C ASP A 399 -21.78 33.40 -42.88
N SER A 400 -22.92 32.69 -42.96
CA SER A 400 -23.24 31.49 -43.76
C SER A 400 -22.70 30.11 -43.25
N THR A 401 -23.29 28.95 -43.58
CA THR A 401 -24.64 28.42 -43.21
C THR A 401 -24.83 26.96 -43.69
N ALA A 402 -25.58 26.16 -42.90
CA ALA A 402 -26.49 25.07 -43.29
C ALA A 402 -26.03 23.89 -44.22
N SER A 403 -26.06 22.67 -43.67
CA SER A 403 -26.92 21.55 -44.14
C SER A 403 -26.94 20.44 -43.06
N ASP A 404 -28.07 19.99 -42.52
CA ASP A 404 -29.16 19.19 -43.11
C ASP A 404 -28.74 17.83 -43.70
N LYS A 405 -28.99 16.76 -42.93
CA LYS A 405 -29.90 15.68 -43.36
C LYS A 405 -30.36 14.74 -42.24
N SER A 406 -31.59 14.26 -42.38
CA SER A 406 -32.29 13.32 -41.52
C SER A 406 -32.01 11.86 -41.87
N GLY A 407 -32.13 10.96 -40.89
CA GLY A 407 -32.14 9.50 -41.10
C GLY A 407 -32.74 8.75 -39.91
N THR A 408 -34.06 8.58 -39.91
CA THR A 408 -34.78 7.69 -38.99
C THR A 408 -34.85 6.28 -39.56
N GLU A 409 -34.56 5.26 -38.76
CA GLU A 409 -35.13 3.92 -38.96
C GLU A 409 -35.25 3.20 -37.60
N GLU A 410 -36.28 2.37 -37.47
CA GLU A 410 -36.66 1.71 -36.23
C GLU A 410 -36.06 0.29 -36.17
N SER A 411 -35.62 -0.16 -35.00
CA SER A 411 -35.63 -1.60 -34.70
C SER A 411 -35.77 -1.84 -33.20
N GLU A 412 -36.74 -2.67 -32.84
CA GLU A 412 -36.96 -3.14 -31.47
C GLU A 412 -35.93 -4.22 -31.12
N ASN A 413 -35.47 -4.26 -29.86
CA ASN A 413 -35.14 -5.51 -29.18
C ASN A 413 -35.15 -5.30 -27.65
N GLU A 414 -35.70 -6.26 -26.92
CA GLU A 414 -35.97 -6.14 -25.49
C GLU A 414 -34.68 -6.33 -24.65
N GLU A 415 -34.34 -5.36 -23.80
CA GLU A 415 -33.27 -5.53 -22.81
C GLU A 415 -33.65 -6.53 -21.70
N LYS A 416 -33.38 -7.82 -21.91
CA LYS A 416 -33.20 -8.77 -20.81
C LYS A 416 -31.85 -8.54 -20.13
N LYS A 417 -31.74 -7.43 -19.36
CA LYS A 417 -30.67 -7.25 -18.37
C LYS A 417 -30.88 -8.24 -17.21
N SER A 418 -30.36 -9.46 -17.38
CA SER A 418 -30.15 -10.39 -16.26
C SER A 418 -29.15 -9.76 -15.29
N MET A 419 -29.61 -9.43 -14.09
CA MET A 419 -28.79 -8.87 -13.03
C MET A 419 -27.92 -9.98 -12.44
N GLU A 420 -26.68 -10.11 -12.92
CA GLU A 420 -25.74 -11.13 -12.42
C GLU A 420 -25.34 -10.83 -10.97
N PHE A 421 -25.28 -11.88 -10.14
CA PHE A 421 -25.33 -11.73 -8.68
C PHE A 421 -23.95 -11.46 -8.06
N ILE A 422 -23.82 -10.27 -7.46
CA ILE A 422 -22.65 -9.83 -6.70
C ILE A 422 -22.60 -10.56 -5.35
N SER A 423 -21.86 -11.69 -5.29
CA SER A 423 -21.79 -12.54 -4.08
C SER A 423 -20.39 -13.04 -3.68
N SER A 424 -19.34 -12.74 -4.45
CA SER A 424 -17.96 -13.22 -4.24
C SER A 424 -16.92 -12.09 -4.15
N TYR A 425 -17.33 -10.89 -3.76
CA TYR A 425 -16.44 -9.74 -3.55
C TYR A 425 -15.67 -9.79 -2.22
N GLU A 426 -14.86 -10.83 -2.02
CA GLU A 426 -13.65 -10.75 -1.20
C GLU A 426 -12.43 -10.88 -2.13
N PHE A 427 -11.68 -9.78 -2.30
CA PHE A 427 -10.36 -9.71 -2.94
C PHE A 427 -10.23 -10.23 -4.39
N SER A 428 -11.26 -10.02 -5.23
CA SER A 428 -11.11 -10.07 -6.70
C SER A 428 -10.39 -8.80 -7.21
N ASN A 429 -9.06 -8.77 -7.13
CA ASN A 429 -8.26 -7.57 -7.32
C ASN A 429 -8.24 -7.03 -8.77
N GLN A 430 -8.69 -5.78 -8.94
CA GLN A 430 -8.21 -4.85 -9.97
C GLN A 430 -8.01 -3.46 -9.33
N GLY A 431 -6.95 -3.34 -8.53
CA GLY A 431 -6.55 -2.14 -7.80
C GLY A 431 -5.49 -2.50 -6.75
N ASN A 432 -4.27 -2.02 -6.95
CA ASN A 432 -3.07 -2.12 -6.10
C ASN A 432 -2.86 -3.47 -5.35
N ASN A 433 -2.17 -4.41 -6.01
CA ASN A 433 -1.70 -5.68 -5.43
C ASN A 433 -0.49 -5.48 -4.50
N GLU A 434 -0.68 -4.94 -3.30
CA GLU A 434 0.43 -4.77 -2.32
C GLU A 434 0.26 -5.59 -1.01
N TYR A 435 -0.95 -6.12 -0.75
CA TYR A 435 -1.31 -6.74 0.55
C TYR A 435 -1.48 -8.28 0.55
N ILE A 436 -1.16 -9.00 -0.53
CA ILE A 436 -1.53 -10.44 -0.67
C ILE A 436 -0.35 -11.38 -1.06
N SER A 437 0.78 -10.87 -1.56
CA SER A 437 1.80 -11.71 -2.23
C SER A 437 2.99 -12.20 -1.40
N GLU A 438 3.33 -11.59 -0.25
CA GLU A 438 4.53 -12.00 0.50
C GLU A 438 4.29 -13.18 1.46
N ASP A 439 3.07 -13.31 2.00
CA ASP A 439 2.81 -14.06 3.22
C ASP A 439 2.57 -15.58 3.01
N THR A 440 2.45 -16.04 1.77
CA THR A 440 2.28 -17.48 1.48
C THR A 440 3.46 -18.33 1.94
N ASP A 441 4.64 -17.72 2.04
CA ASP A 441 5.89 -18.39 2.42
C ASP A 441 6.10 -18.36 3.93
N THR A 442 5.61 -17.33 4.64
CA THR A 442 5.60 -17.29 6.11
C THR A 442 4.66 -18.37 6.66
N LEU A 443 3.49 -18.55 6.03
CA LEU A 443 2.55 -19.63 6.31
C LEU A 443 3.19 -21.01 6.09
N SER A 444 3.80 -21.21 4.92
CA SER A 444 4.36 -22.51 4.51
C SER A 444 5.58 -22.89 5.36
N SER A 445 6.47 -21.95 5.65
CA SER A 445 7.62 -22.16 6.55
C SER A 445 7.19 -22.39 8.00
N THR A 446 6.18 -21.68 8.51
CA THR A 446 5.60 -21.93 9.84
C THR A 446 5.01 -23.34 9.93
N ALA A 447 4.23 -23.75 8.93
CA ALA A 447 3.61 -25.07 8.87
C ALA A 447 4.66 -26.21 8.83
N LEU A 448 5.71 -26.07 8.01
CA LEU A 448 6.79 -27.05 7.89
C LEU A 448 7.67 -27.11 9.15
N SER A 449 8.01 -25.95 9.73
CA SER A 449 8.78 -25.86 10.97
C SER A 449 8.04 -26.51 12.14
N PHE A 450 6.74 -26.20 12.30
CA PHE A 450 5.91 -26.81 13.32
C PHE A 450 5.69 -28.32 13.09
N SER A 451 5.53 -28.75 11.84
CA SER A 451 5.48 -30.19 11.51
C SER A 451 6.77 -30.90 11.95
N LYS A 452 7.95 -30.31 11.73
CA LYS A 452 9.24 -30.86 12.21
C LYS A 452 9.34 -30.90 13.73
N GLN A 453 8.85 -29.87 14.43
CA GLN A 453 8.78 -29.88 15.90
C GLN A 453 7.92 -31.05 16.41
N LEU A 454 6.78 -31.33 15.77
CA LEU A 454 5.94 -32.49 16.08
C LEU A 454 6.59 -33.83 15.72
N GLU A 455 7.45 -33.90 14.69
CA GLU A 455 8.24 -35.11 14.41
C GLU A 455 9.23 -35.44 15.54
N GLU A 456 9.91 -34.40 16.05
CA GLU A 456 10.88 -34.50 17.13
C GLU A 456 10.20 -34.84 18.48
N GLU A 457 9.03 -34.25 18.74
CA GLU A 457 8.23 -34.51 19.95
C GLU A 457 7.55 -35.89 19.96
N PHE A 458 7.03 -36.34 18.81
CA PHE A 458 6.26 -37.59 18.73
C PHE A 458 7.05 -38.80 18.21
N GLY A 459 8.32 -38.62 17.82
CA GLY A 459 9.20 -39.71 17.38
C GLY A 459 8.75 -40.43 16.10
N LYS A 460 7.93 -39.77 15.28
CA LYS A 460 7.40 -40.29 14.01
C LYS A 460 7.30 -39.20 12.95
N LYS A 461 7.21 -39.60 11.68
CA LYS A 461 6.93 -38.65 10.58
C LYS A 461 5.51 -38.09 10.67
N ILE A 462 5.40 -36.79 10.46
CA ILE A 462 4.14 -36.02 10.48
C ILE A 462 3.86 -35.58 9.05
N TYR A 463 2.69 -35.94 8.55
CA TYR A 463 2.28 -35.71 7.16
C TYR A 463 1.08 -34.77 7.12
N PHE A 464 1.00 -33.92 6.09
CA PHE A 464 -0.18 -33.09 5.82
C PHE A 464 -1.33 -33.95 5.26
N ASN A 465 -1.86 -34.83 6.11
CA ASN A 465 -2.93 -35.78 5.83
C ASN A 465 -3.85 -35.93 7.07
N TYR A 466 -4.84 -36.81 7.00
CA TYR A 466 -5.78 -37.05 8.11
C TYR A 466 -5.15 -37.58 9.41
N ASP A 467 -3.95 -38.18 9.35
CA ASP A 467 -3.24 -38.67 10.54
C ASP A 467 -2.49 -37.51 11.24
N GLY A 468 -1.88 -36.60 10.47
CA GLY A 468 -1.29 -35.37 10.99
C GLY A 468 -2.31 -34.44 11.65
N ILE A 469 -3.57 -34.49 11.23
CA ILE A 469 -4.68 -33.80 11.90
C ILE A 469 -4.96 -34.40 13.30
N ASP A 470 -4.88 -35.72 13.48
CA ASP A 470 -4.97 -36.32 14.82
C ASP A 470 -3.78 -35.90 15.71
N ASP A 471 -2.58 -35.80 15.12
CA ASP A 471 -1.39 -35.35 15.84
C ASP A 471 -1.49 -33.90 16.31
N ILE A 472 -2.10 -33.03 15.52
CA ILE A 472 -2.37 -31.63 15.88
C ILE A 472 -3.46 -31.51 16.93
N GLU A 473 -4.55 -32.25 16.80
CA GLU A 473 -5.58 -32.27 17.85
C GLU A 473 -5.00 -32.84 19.16
N ARG A 474 -4.12 -33.86 19.07
CA ARG A 474 -3.38 -34.42 20.20
C ARG A 474 -2.43 -33.39 20.82
N LYS A 475 -1.65 -32.64 20.04
CA LYS A 475 -0.79 -31.57 20.55
C LYS A 475 -1.61 -30.50 21.28
N LEU A 476 -2.66 -29.97 20.63
CA LEU A 476 -3.54 -28.97 21.23
C LEU A 476 -4.16 -29.45 22.55
N ARG A 477 -4.64 -30.70 22.60
CA ARG A 477 -5.18 -31.29 23.83
C ARG A 477 -4.12 -31.40 24.93
N VAL A 478 -2.92 -31.90 24.63
CA VAL A 478 -1.83 -31.99 25.62
C VAL A 478 -1.49 -30.60 26.14
N THR A 479 -1.16 -29.65 25.26
CA THR A 479 -0.82 -28.26 25.61
C THR A 479 -1.89 -27.59 26.49
N PHE A 480 -3.18 -27.79 26.23
CA PHE A 480 -4.26 -27.20 27.03
C PHE A 480 -4.69 -28.03 28.25
N MET A 481 -4.21 -29.26 28.42
CA MET A 481 -4.31 -30.04 29.68
C MET A 481 -3.13 -29.79 30.63
N THR A 482 -1.99 -29.32 30.13
CA THR A 482 -0.77 -29.05 30.90
C THR A 482 -0.69 -27.61 31.42
N GLU A 483 -0.01 -27.41 32.56
CA GLU A 483 0.36 -26.07 33.06
C GLU A 483 1.55 -25.48 32.28
N VAL A 484 1.27 -25.03 31.05
CA VAL A 484 2.20 -24.33 30.16
C VAL A 484 1.90 -22.83 30.07
N SER A 485 2.87 -22.04 29.62
CA SER A 485 2.74 -20.58 29.53
C SER A 485 1.71 -20.14 28.48
N GLU A 486 1.08 -18.97 28.67
CA GLU A 486 0.15 -18.41 27.68
C GLU A 486 0.84 -18.07 26.34
N ASN A 487 2.15 -17.79 26.36
CA ASN A 487 2.92 -17.59 25.13
C ASN A 487 3.12 -18.90 24.36
N GLU A 488 3.49 -19.98 25.05
CA GLU A 488 3.63 -21.31 24.47
C GLU A 488 2.30 -21.82 23.88
N LYS A 489 1.17 -21.55 24.56
CA LYS A 489 -0.18 -21.84 24.01
C LYS A 489 -0.42 -21.10 22.69
N LYS A 490 -0.06 -19.80 22.60
CA LYS A 490 -0.17 -19.00 21.37
C LYS A 490 0.74 -19.51 20.26
N GLU A 491 1.97 -19.91 20.57
CA GLU A 491 2.91 -20.47 19.59
C GLU A 491 2.40 -21.80 19.01
N VAL A 492 1.94 -22.71 19.87
CA VAL A 492 1.30 -23.97 19.45
C VAL A 492 0.05 -23.68 18.60
N ILE A 493 -0.81 -22.74 19.01
CA ILE A 493 -1.98 -22.32 18.22
C ILE A 493 -1.57 -21.77 16.84
N LYS A 494 -0.54 -20.93 16.76
CA LYS A 494 -0.05 -20.38 15.49
C LYS A 494 0.49 -21.48 14.57
N GLY A 495 1.28 -22.42 15.11
CA GLY A 495 1.80 -23.58 14.39
C GLY A 495 0.70 -24.51 13.87
N CYS A 496 -0.25 -24.88 14.75
CA CYS A 496 -1.41 -25.69 14.38
C CYS A 496 -2.29 -25.00 13.33
N SER A 497 -2.51 -23.68 13.45
CA SER A 497 -3.30 -22.89 12.49
C SER A 497 -2.64 -22.86 11.12
N ALA A 498 -1.33 -22.59 11.07
CA ALA A 498 -0.56 -22.60 9.83
C ALA A 498 -0.59 -23.98 9.14
N PHE A 499 -0.44 -25.07 9.91
CA PHE A 499 -0.55 -26.43 9.37
C PHE A 499 -1.94 -26.72 8.81
N LEU A 500 -3.02 -26.39 9.53
CA LEU A 500 -4.39 -26.67 9.06
C LEU A 500 -4.73 -25.90 7.79
N LEU A 501 -4.28 -24.63 7.68
CA LEU A 501 -4.38 -23.84 6.46
C LEU A 501 -3.55 -24.44 5.32
N PHE A 502 -2.30 -24.84 5.57
CA PHE A 502 -1.44 -25.48 4.56
C PHE A 502 -2.01 -26.82 4.08
N PHE A 503 -2.56 -27.63 4.98
CA PHE A 503 -3.29 -28.86 4.64
C PHE A 503 -4.49 -28.55 3.73
N ILE A 504 -5.30 -27.54 4.04
CA ILE A 504 -6.46 -27.17 3.23
C ILE A 504 -6.04 -26.63 1.85
N LYS A 505 -5.02 -25.75 1.80
CA LYS A 505 -4.37 -25.27 0.57
C LYS A 505 -3.95 -26.44 -0.31
N GLU A 506 -3.17 -27.38 0.21
CA GLU A 506 -2.67 -28.49 -0.61
C GLU A 506 -3.73 -29.53 -0.96
N ARG A 507 -4.66 -29.83 -0.05
CA ARG A 507 -5.66 -30.89 -0.23
C ARG A 507 -6.82 -30.50 -1.15
N TYR A 508 -7.24 -29.23 -1.11
CA TYR A 508 -8.43 -28.73 -1.82
C TYR A 508 -8.11 -27.62 -2.83
N LYS A 509 -6.84 -27.22 -2.96
CA LYS A 509 -6.38 -26.08 -3.79
C LYS A 509 -7.11 -24.79 -3.44
N ALA A 510 -7.17 -24.54 -2.13
CA ALA A 510 -7.74 -23.34 -1.55
C ALA A 510 -6.82 -22.13 -1.72
N ASP A 511 -7.41 -20.99 -2.07
CA ASP A 511 -6.76 -19.70 -2.00
C ASP A 511 -6.77 -19.25 -0.52
N ILE A 512 -5.60 -18.92 0.04
CA ILE A 512 -5.46 -18.56 1.45
C ILE A 512 -5.29 -17.06 1.57
N ILE A 513 -6.07 -16.44 2.47
CA ILE A 513 -5.99 -15.01 2.78
C ILE A 513 -5.47 -14.88 4.22
N THR A 514 -4.31 -14.29 4.37
CA THR A 514 -3.78 -13.84 5.67
C THR A 514 -4.02 -12.34 5.85
N TYR A 515 -3.79 -11.87 7.07
CA TYR A 515 -3.84 -10.45 7.42
C TYR A 515 -2.64 -10.18 8.34
N HIS A 516 -1.95 -9.05 8.12
CA HIS A 516 -0.79 -8.64 8.92
C HIS A 516 -1.21 -7.94 10.22
N ASP A 517 -2.22 -7.07 10.14
CA ASP A 517 -2.70 -6.23 11.25
C ASP A 517 -3.72 -6.93 12.18
N ILE A 518 -4.06 -8.19 11.90
CA ILE A 518 -5.02 -8.98 12.68
C ILE A 518 -4.38 -10.31 13.09
N ASP A 519 -4.56 -10.70 14.36
CA ASP A 519 -4.17 -12.02 14.89
C ASP A 519 -4.61 -13.17 13.95
N SER A 520 -3.79 -14.23 13.91
CA SER A 520 -3.91 -15.32 12.92
C SER A 520 -5.24 -16.10 12.93
N TRP A 521 -6.12 -15.90 13.92
CA TRP A 521 -7.48 -16.44 13.89
C TRP A 521 -8.31 -15.94 12.69
N ALA A 522 -8.01 -14.74 12.21
CA ALA A 522 -8.70 -14.14 11.06
C ALA A 522 -8.22 -14.69 9.71
N TRP A 523 -7.17 -15.53 9.67
CA TRP A 523 -6.71 -16.14 8.43
C TRP A 523 -7.78 -17.10 7.86
N SER A 524 -8.19 -16.86 6.62
CA SER A 524 -9.29 -17.55 5.94
C SER A 524 -8.81 -18.35 4.74
N ALA A 525 -9.70 -19.20 4.23
CA ALA A 525 -9.49 -19.96 3.01
C ALA A 525 -10.73 -19.87 2.12
N ILE A 526 -10.54 -19.59 0.83
CA ILE A 526 -11.57 -19.70 -0.21
C ILE A 526 -11.34 -21.02 -0.93
N ILE A 527 -12.36 -21.88 -0.96
CA ILE A 527 -12.30 -23.20 -1.61
C ILE A 527 -13.34 -23.23 -2.73
N LYS A 528 -12.90 -23.51 -3.96
CA LYS A 528 -13.79 -23.76 -5.10
C LYS A 528 -14.01 -25.26 -5.27
N ASN A 529 -15.25 -25.70 -5.47
CA ASN A 529 -15.54 -27.10 -5.80
C ASN A 529 -15.56 -27.34 -7.32
N LYS A 530 -15.79 -28.59 -7.74
CA LYS A 530 -15.78 -29.03 -9.16
C LYS A 530 -16.87 -28.40 -10.05
N LYS A 531 -17.71 -27.50 -9.51
CA LYS A 531 -18.71 -26.71 -10.23
C LYS A 531 -18.47 -25.21 -10.11
N GLU A 532 -17.28 -24.79 -9.71
CA GLU A 532 -16.92 -23.38 -9.41
C GLU A 532 -17.79 -22.73 -8.31
N MET A 533 -18.46 -23.54 -7.48
CA MET A 533 -19.13 -23.02 -6.28
C MET A 533 -18.08 -22.78 -5.20
N GLU A 534 -18.17 -21.64 -4.50
CA GLU A 534 -17.14 -21.14 -3.59
C GLU A 534 -17.60 -21.20 -2.13
N ILE A 535 -16.68 -21.54 -1.23
CA ILE A 535 -16.85 -21.37 0.23
C ILE A 535 -15.67 -20.60 0.81
N LEU A 536 -15.98 -19.46 1.43
CA LEU A 536 -15.12 -18.82 2.43
C LEU A 536 -15.29 -19.56 3.77
N THR A 537 -14.17 -19.96 4.38
CA THR A 537 -14.08 -20.67 5.67
C THR A 537 -12.91 -20.16 6.51
N TYR A 538 -12.95 -20.40 7.82
CA TYR A 538 -11.99 -19.91 8.82
C TYR A 538 -11.28 -21.05 9.58
N PRO A 539 -10.25 -21.68 8.99
CA PRO A 539 -9.56 -22.82 9.62
C PRO A 539 -8.77 -22.43 10.86
N ALA A 540 -8.16 -21.25 10.89
CA ALA A 540 -7.38 -20.81 12.06
C ALA A 540 -8.29 -20.49 13.25
N ALA A 541 -9.42 -19.80 13.04
CA ALA A 541 -10.37 -19.48 14.11
C ALA A 541 -10.85 -20.71 14.89
N ARG A 542 -11.07 -21.84 14.19
CA ARG A 542 -11.37 -23.14 14.82
C ARG A 542 -10.36 -23.44 15.94
N ILE A 543 -9.06 -23.38 15.65
CA ILE A 543 -7.98 -23.70 16.61
C ILE A 543 -7.89 -22.65 17.73
N TRP A 544 -8.13 -21.37 17.41
CA TRP A 544 -8.17 -20.29 18.40
C TRP A 544 -9.37 -20.35 19.36
N GLU A 545 -10.43 -21.09 19.05
CA GLU A 545 -11.58 -21.28 19.96
C GLU A 545 -11.20 -21.92 21.28
N ILE A 546 -10.19 -22.81 21.28
CA ILE A 546 -9.65 -23.42 22.50
C ILE A 546 -9.07 -22.35 23.44
N PHE A 547 -8.43 -21.31 22.87
CA PHE A 547 -7.89 -20.17 23.62
C PHE A 547 -9.00 -19.26 24.18
N TRP A 548 -10.02 -18.96 23.37
CA TRP A 548 -11.09 -18.05 23.76
C TRP A 548 -12.07 -18.67 24.77
N SER A 549 -12.47 -19.91 24.55
CA SER A 549 -13.44 -20.62 25.41
C SER A 549 -12.81 -21.13 26.71
N LYS A 550 -11.50 -21.38 26.71
CA LYS A 550 -10.78 -22.12 27.76
C LYS A 550 -11.33 -23.52 28.03
N THR A 551 -12.09 -24.07 27.07
CA THR A 551 -12.65 -25.42 27.10
C THR A 551 -12.15 -26.23 25.93
N LEU A 552 -11.87 -27.52 26.14
CA LEU A 552 -11.45 -28.43 25.08
C LEU A 552 -12.67 -28.92 24.29
N PRO A 553 -12.70 -28.79 22.95
CA PRO A 553 -13.77 -29.33 22.11
C PRO A 553 -13.89 -30.87 22.16
N GLU A 554 -14.97 -31.41 21.58
CA GLU A 554 -15.17 -32.86 21.40
C GLU A 554 -14.04 -33.52 20.58
N GLN A 555 -13.76 -34.80 20.80
CA GLN A 555 -12.67 -35.48 20.09
C GLN A 555 -12.99 -35.67 18.61
N GLY A 556 -12.06 -35.31 17.72
CA GLY A 556 -12.22 -35.37 16.26
C GLY A 556 -12.92 -34.15 15.66
N TRP A 557 -13.13 -33.06 16.41
CA TRP A 557 -13.75 -31.83 15.94
C TRP A 557 -13.05 -31.21 14.71
N ILE A 558 -11.71 -31.28 14.61
CA ILE A 558 -11.00 -30.82 13.40
C ILE A 558 -11.34 -31.71 12.20
N LYS A 559 -11.45 -33.04 12.41
CA LYS A 559 -11.87 -33.98 11.36
C LYS A 559 -13.32 -33.79 10.93
N LYS A 560 -14.22 -33.42 11.86
CA LYS A 560 -15.62 -33.06 11.57
C LYS A 560 -15.70 -31.83 10.65
N TYR A 561 -14.93 -30.79 10.95
CA TYR A 561 -14.77 -29.60 10.11
C TYR A 561 -14.18 -29.91 8.72
N ILE A 562 -13.13 -30.76 8.64
CA ILE A 562 -12.57 -31.19 7.35
C ILE A 562 -13.56 -32.09 6.57
N GLY A 563 -14.40 -32.87 7.27
CA GLY A 563 -15.50 -33.63 6.67
C GLY A 563 -16.47 -32.70 5.95
N TYR A 564 -16.92 -31.62 6.60
CA TYR A 564 -17.75 -30.58 5.99
C TYR A 564 -17.12 -29.97 4.73
N ILE A 565 -15.82 -29.63 4.75
CA ILE A 565 -15.09 -29.16 3.56
C ILE A 565 -15.08 -30.24 2.46
N ASN A 566 -14.82 -31.50 2.82
CA ASN A 566 -14.78 -32.60 1.87
C ASN A 566 -16.16 -32.86 1.21
N ASP A 567 -17.25 -32.70 1.96
CA ASP A 567 -18.62 -32.80 1.47
C ASP A 567 -18.98 -31.63 0.56
N PHE A 568 -18.62 -30.39 0.91
CA PHE A 568 -18.73 -29.25 0.00
C PHE A 568 -17.96 -29.47 -1.31
N PHE A 569 -16.73 -29.98 -1.22
CA PHE A 569 -15.83 -30.13 -2.36
C PHE A 569 -16.22 -31.27 -3.32
N ASN A 570 -16.84 -32.34 -2.81
CA ASN A 570 -17.16 -33.54 -3.60
C ASN A 570 -18.65 -33.80 -3.82
N ASN A 571 -19.48 -33.48 -2.83
CA ASN A 571 -20.87 -33.96 -2.74
C ASN A 571 -21.90 -32.85 -2.99
N LEU A 572 -21.55 -31.57 -2.75
CA LEU A 572 -22.45 -30.45 -3.05
C LEU A 572 -22.53 -30.20 -4.58
N THR A 573 -23.64 -30.64 -5.18
CA THR A 573 -23.88 -30.55 -6.62
C THR A 573 -24.77 -29.38 -7.05
N GLU A 574 -25.51 -28.76 -6.13
CA GLU A 574 -26.45 -27.68 -6.40
C GLU A 574 -26.33 -26.62 -5.31
N GLU A 575 -26.79 -25.40 -5.59
CA GLU A 575 -26.70 -24.29 -4.64
C GLU A 575 -27.69 -24.47 -3.48
N THR A 576 -27.21 -24.27 -2.26
CA THR A 576 -28.00 -24.31 -1.03
C THR A 576 -29.07 -23.21 -1.03
N PRO A 577 -30.34 -23.49 -0.67
CA PRO A 577 -31.34 -22.44 -0.52
C PRO A 577 -30.91 -21.38 0.48
N TYR A 578 -31.07 -20.11 0.10
CA TYR A 578 -30.56 -18.95 0.83
C TYR A 578 -31.64 -17.90 1.09
N GLY A 579 -31.41 -17.02 2.06
CA GLY A 579 -32.27 -15.87 2.37
C GLY A 579 -33.75 -16.23 2.58
N LYS A 580 -34.66 -15.57 1.83
CA LYS A 580 -36.11 -15.84 1.94
C LYS A 580 -36.49 -17.27 1.53
N ASP A 581 -35.81 -17.84 0.54
CA ASP A 581 -36.12 -19.20 0.07
C ASP A 581 -35.66 -20.28 1.06
N ALA A 582 -34.60 -20.01 1.83
CA ALA A 582 -34.23 -20.83 2.98
C ALA A 582 -35.33 -20.85 4.04
N ILE A 583 -35.82 -19.66 4.44
CA ILE A 583 -36.89 -19.51 5.43
C ILE A 583 -38.18 -20.20 4.97
N ASN A 584 -38.61 -19.95 3.72
CA ASN A 584 -39.82 -20.55 3.14
C ASN A 584 -39.77 -22.09 3.10
N LYS A 585 -38.56 -22.67 3.00
CA LYS A 585 -38.31 -24.12 3.01
C LYS A 585 -37.93 -24.66 4.40
N MET A 586 -37.81 -23.78 5.40
CA MET A 586 -37.29 -24.06 6.74
C MET A 586 -35.91 -24.76 6.77
N ILE A 587 -34.99 -24.32 5.90
CA ILE A 587 -33.62 -24.86 5.77
C ILE A 587 -32.60 -23.94 6.48
N PRO A 588 -32.07 -24.32 7.66
CA PRO A 588 -30.94 -23.64 8.26
C PRO A 588 -29.63 -23.95 7.51
N SER A 589 -28.63 -23.10 7.69
CA SER A 589 -27.25 -23.36 7.24
C SER A 589 -26.59 -24.49 8.03
N HIS A 590 -25.54 -25.08 7.47
CA HIS A 590 -24.69 -26.01 8.20
C HIS A 590 -24.02 -25.33 9.40
N THR A 591 -23.80 -26.06 10.50
CA THR A 591 -23.26 -25.48 11.75
C THR A 591 -21.88 -24.84 11.57
N GLU A 592 -21.05 -25.43 10.71
CA GLU A 592 -19.76 -24.86 10.33
C GLU A 592 -19.94 -23.54 9.55
N LYS A 593 -20.86 -23.46 8.58
CA LYS A 593 -21.12 -22.22 7.85
C LYS A 593 -21.60 -21.09 8.77
N ILE A 594 -22.44 -21.42 9.76
CA ILE A 594 -22.88 -20.50 10.82
C ILE A 594 -21.69 -20.05 11.69
N TYR A 595 -20.71 -20.92 11.93
CA TYR A 595 -19.48 -20.55 12.61
C TYR A 595 -18.64 -19.59 11.76
N ASP A 596 -18.41 -19.91 10.50
CA ASP A 596 -17.63 -19.06 9.58
C ASP A 596 -18.25 -17.67 9.44
N ALA A 597 -19.58 -17.56 9.36
CA ALA A 597 -20.29 -16.28 9.36
C ALA A 597 -20.15 -15.49 10.68
N LYS A 598 -20.03 -16.16 11.83
CA LYS A 598 -19.73 -15.51 13.12
C LYS A 598 -18.29 -14.99 13.18
N ILE A 599 -17.33 -15.71 12.63
CA ILE A 599 -15.93 -15.27 12.56
C ILE A 599 -15.77 -14.11 11.57
N GLU A 600 -16.39 -14.19 10.39
CA GLU A 600 -16.52 -13.09 9.43
C GLU A 600 -17.10 -11.85 10.11
N HIS A 601 -18.19 -12.01 10.87
CA HIS A 601 -18.80 -10.92 11.59
C HIS A 601 -17.87 -10.31 12.65
N LYS A 602 -17.16 -11.15 13.43
CA LYS A 602 -16.15 -10.71 14.39
C LYS A 602 -14.97 -9.98 13.73
N LYS A 603 -14.53 -10.42 12.54
CA LYS A 603 -13.49 -9.78 11.70
C LYS A 603 -13.91 -8.36 11.33
N ILE A 604 -15.10 -8.19 10.77
CA ILE A 604 -15.61 -6.88 10.33
C ILE A 604 -15.89 -5.95 11.53
N VAL A 605 -16.44 -6.47 12.64
CA VAL A 605 -16.69 -5.67 13.87
C VAL A 605 -15.39 -5.23 14.56
N LEU A 606 -14.26 -5.91 14.31
CA LEU A 606 -12.93 -5.42 14.70
C LEU A 606 -12.50 -4.28 13.77
N ILE A 607 -12.42 -4.53 12.46
CA ILE A 607 -12.01 -3.55 11.43
C ILE A 607 -12.82 -2.24 11.52
N SER A 608 -14.12 -2.33 11.81
CA SER A 608 -15.00 -1.17 11.96
C SER A 608 -14.67 -0.26 13.15
N ARG A 609 -13.73 -0.62 14.01
CA ARG A 609 -13.24 0.21 15.13
C ARG A 609 -12.01 1.02 14.76
N ASP A 610 -11.32 0.62 13.70
CA ASP A 610 -10.02 1.16 13.31
C ASP A 610 -10.15 2.12 12.10
N ILE A 611 -11.20 1.99 11.28
CA ILE A 611 -11.53 2.93 10.20
C ILE A 611 -12.25 4.19 10.71
N SER A 612 -11.94 5.36 10.15
CA SER A 612 -12.39 6.67 10.65
C SER A 612 -13.92 6.87 10.60
N GLU A 613 -14.54 6.26 9.59
CA GLU A 613 -15.93 6.41 9.20
C GLU A 613 -16.89 5.69 10.15
N THR A 614 -16.39 4.71 10.91
CA THR A 614 -17.22 3.89 11.81
C THR A 614 -16.68 3.78 13.24
N SER A 615 -15.38 4.02 13.48
CA SER A 615 -14.72 3.99 14.80
C SER A 615 -15.42 4.83 15.88
N HIS A 616 -16.03 5.95 15.48
CA HIS A 616 -16.71 6.88 16.37
C HIS A 616 -18.14 6.44 16.77
N ILE A 617 -18.61 5.28 16.29
CA ILE A 617 -19.96 4.74 16.56
C ILE A 617 -19.90 3.67 17.66
N PRO A 618 -20.35 3.96 18.89
CA PRO A 618 -20.31 2.98 19.98
C PRO A 618 -21.39 1.92 19.79
N ILE A 619 -21.10 0.68 20.19
CA ILE A 619 -22.00 -0.46 19.99
C ILE A 619 -23.07 -0.50 21.10
N ASN A 620 -24.19 0.18 20.89
CA ASN A 620 -25.40 0.14 21.72
C ASN A 620 -26.63 0.67 20.94
N SER A 621 -27.83 0.43 21.46
CA SER A 621 -29.12 0.79 20.84
C SER A 621 -29.25 2.24 20.36
N SER A 622 -28.65 3.22 21.05
CA SER A 622 -28.75 4.64 20.66
C SER A 622 -27.96 4.98 19.40
N SER A 623 -27.03 4.12 18.98
CA SER A 623 -26.24 4.30 17.77
C SER A 623 -26.95 3.89 16.48
N VAL A 624 -28.12 3.25 16.55
CA VAL A 624 -28.92 2.91 15.34
C VAL A 624 -29.20 4.18 14.53
N ILE A 625 -29.59 5.27 15.21
CA ILE A 625 -29.83 6.59 14.60
C ILE A 625 -28.54 7.17 13.99
N LYS A 626 -27.37 6.96 14.61
CA LYS A 626 -26.08 7.44 14.07
C LYS A 626 -25.67 6.69 12.81
N ILE A 627 -25.82 5.37 12.81
CA ILE A 627 -25.57 4.51 11.64
C ILE A 627 -26.46 4.96 10.48
N GLU A 628 -27.76 5.17 10.74
CA GLU A 628 -28.72 5.67 9.77
C GLU A 628 -28.34 7.06 9.21
N GLN A 629 -27.94 8.00 10.07
CA GLN A 629 -27.52 9.35 9.68
C GLN A 629 -26.26 9.34 8.81
N GLU A 630 -25.21 8.60 9.19
CA GLU A 630 -23.99 8.51 8.38
C GLU A 630 -24.22 7.78 7.05
N ILE A 631 -25.10 6.77 7.00
CA ILE A 631 -25.51 6.15 5.73
C ILE A 631 -26.26 7.15 4.83
N MET A 632 -27.21 7.91 5.38
CA MET A 632 -27.96 8.91 4.61
C MET A 632 -27.11 10.09 4.13
N LYS A 633 -26.03 10.40 4.84
CA LYS A 633 -25.04 11.45 4.52
C LYS A 633 -24.02 11.01 3.47
N ASN A 634 -23.51 9.78 3.56
CA ASN A 634 -22.33 9.33 2.79
C ASN A 634 -22.67 8.50 1.53
N TYR A 635 -23.93 8.10 1.34
CA TYR A 635 -24.37 7.31 0.17
C TYR A 635 -25.60 7.95 -0.49
N GLU A 636 -25.69 7.94 -1.82
CA GLU A 636 -26.86 8.40 -2.56
C GLU A 636 -27.85 7.25 -2.85
N PRO A 637 -29.18 7.51 -2.86
CA PRO A 637 -30.17 6.47 -3.14
C PRO A 637 -30.14 6.08 -4.62
N HIS A 638 -30.41 4.81 -4.91
CA HIS A 638 -30.32 4.18 -6.25
C HIS A 638 -28.94 4.22 -6.95
N VAL A 639 -27.94 4.91 -6.40
CA VAL A 639 -26.56 4.89 -6.89
C VAL A 639 -25.81 3.72 -6.24
N PRO A 640 -25.13 2.85 -7.01
CA PRO A 640 -24.29 1.79 -6.44
C PRO A 640 -23.05 2.42 -5.76
N PRO A 641 -22.71 2.03 -4.51
CA PRO A 641 -21.46 2.46 -3.87
C PRO A 641 -20.21 2.10 -4.69
N THR A 642 -19.15 2.87 -4.49
CA THR A 642 -17.79 2.51 -4.93
C THR A 642 -17.29 1.25 -4.21
N ILE A 643 -16.17 0.66 -4.65
CA ILE A 643 -15.59 -0.52 -4.01
C ILE A 643 -15.34 -0.28 -2.52
N ASP A 644 -14.78 0.88 -2.14
CA ASP A 644 -14.54 1.24 -0.74
C ASP A 644 -15.82 1.66 -0.02
N GLY A 645 -16.76 2.28 -0.72
CA GLY A 645 -18.12 2.51 -0.21
C GLY A 645 -18.81 1.19 0.18
N TRP A 646 -18.64 0.11 -0.58
CA TRP A 646 -19.14 -1.20 -0.18
C TRP A 646 -18.44 -1.76 1.07
N LYS A 647 -17.12 -1.58 1.23
CA LYS A 647 -16.38 -1.97 2.45
C LYS A 647 -16.91 -1.25 3.68
N ILE A 648 -17.09 0.07 3.59
CA ILE A 648 -17.58 0.91 4.69
C ILE A 648 -19.06 0.62 4.99
N LEU A 649 -19.90 0.41 3.97
CA LEU A 649 -21.30 0.04 4.14
C LEU A 649 -21.47 -1.34 4.80
N ARG A 650 -20.59 -2.31 4.48
CA ARG A 650 -20.49 -3.61 5.16
C ARG A 650 -20.12 -3.44 6.64
N CYS A 651 -19.23 -2.51 6.97
CA CYS A 651 -18.88 -2.17 8.35
C CYS A 651 -20.08 -1.59 9.13
N TYR A 652 -20.83 -0.62 8.56
CA TYR A 652 -22.08 -0.13 9.16
C TYR A 652 -23.10 -1.26 9.38
N ALA A 653 -23.25 -2.16 8.41
CA ALA A 653 -24.20 -3.27 8.48
C ALA A 653 -23.84 -4.30 9.57
N HIS A 654 -22.55 -4.56 9.78
CA HIS A 654 -22.06 -5.44 10.84
C HIS A 654 -22.12 -4.80 12.22
N LEU A 655 -21.85 -3.49 12.36
CA LEU A 655 -22.08 -2.76 13.61
C LEU A 655 -23.57 -2.79 14.01
N PHE A 656 -24.48 -2.66 13.05
CA PHE A 656 -25.91 -2.80 13.31
C PHE A 656 -26.27 -4.23 13.76
N LEU A 657 -25.80 -5.27 13.06
CA LEU A 657 -26.02 -6.66 13.48
C LEU A 657 -25.51 -6.96 14.91
N GLU A 658 -24.35 -6.44 15.31
CA GLU A 658 -23.80 -6.60 16.66
C GLU A 658 -24.69 -5.91 17.74
N ILE A 659 -25.37 -4.81 17.41
CA ILE A 659 -26.39 -4.20 18.28
C ILE A 659 -27.60 -5.14 18.40
N ILE A 660 -28.14 -5.64 17.28
CA ILE A 660 -29.28 -6.58 17.25
C ILE A 660 -28.97 -7.87 18.05
N LEU A 661 -27.75 -8.40 17.94
CA LEU A 661 -27.31 -9.60 18.67
C LEU A 661 -27.34 -9.40 20.19
N LYS A 662 -26.94 -8.22 20.67
CA LYS A 662 -26.93 -7.87 22.10
C LYS A 662 -28.31 -7.57 22.65
N ASP A 663 -29.10 -6.79 21.91
CA ASP A 663 -30.35 -6.24 22.42
C ASP A 663 -31.52 -7.26 22.33
N PHE A 664 -31.42 -8.27 21.45
CA PHE A 664 -32.53 -9.19 21.15
C PHE A 664 -32.18 -10.70 21.20
N ASN A 665 -30.94 -11.07 21.53
CA ASN A 665 -30.51 -12.49 21.68
C ASN A 665 -30.88 -13.38 20.46
N ILE A 666 -30.72 -12.84 19.25
CA ILE A 666 -31.14 -13.50 18.01
C ILE A 666 -30.28 -14.73 17.67
N GLN A 667 -30.89 -15.75 17.07
CA GLN A 667 -30.19 -16.98 16.70
C GLN A 667 -29.84 -16.98 15.21
N TRP A 668 -28.59 -17.27 14.88
CA TRP A 668 -28.11 -17.43 13.50
C TRP A 668 -28.85 -18.59 12.80
N TYR A 669 -29.45 -18.37 11.63
CA TYR A 669 -30.31 -19.36 10.98
C TYR A 669 -29.79 -19.85 9.62
N ASN A 670 -29.80 -18.98 8.60
CA ASN A 670 -29.26 -19.29 7.27
C ASN A 670 -28.36 -18.14 6.80
N VAL A 671 -27.13 -18.49 6.46
CA VAL A 671 -25.98 -17.64 6.10
C VAL A 671 -25.31 -18.12 4.81
N GLU A 672 -26.09 -18.74 3.94
CA GLU A 672 -25.70 -19.05 2.57
C GLU A 672 -25.65 -17.75 1.73
N LYS A 673 -24.90 -17.75 0.62
CA LYS A 673 -24.60 -16.53 -0.19
C LYS A 673 -23.95 -15.40 0.65
N ASN A 674 -24.16 -14.15 0.23
CA ASN A 674 -23.63 -12.92 0.79
C ASN A 674 -24.36 -12.47 2.07
N ASP A 675 -23.66 -11.66 2.87
CA ASP A 675 -24.11 -11.18 4.17
C ASP A 675 -25.45 -10.41 4.16
N GLY A 676 -25.75 -9.68 3.09
CA GLY A 676 -27.04 -9.01 2.88
C GLY A 676 -28.25 -9.96 2.85
N LEU A 677 -28.04 -11.26 2.63
CA LEU A 677 -29.07 -12.30 2.63
C LEU A 677 -29.04 -13.19 3.90
N TRP A 678 -28.14 -12.91 4.85
CA TRP A 678 -28.09 -13.63 6.12
C TRP A 678 -29.35 -13.38 6.95
N SER A 679 -29.90 -14.48 7.45
CA SER A 679 -31.16 -14.54 8.18
C SER A 679 -30.97 -15.10 9.59
N PHE A 680 -31.73 -14.55 10.52
CA PHE A 680 -31.65 -14.88 11.94
C PHE A 680 -33.06 -15.09 12.50
N PHE A 681 -33.18 -16.05 13.39
CA PHE A 681 -34.41 -16.43 14.06
C PHE A 681 -34.61 -15.59 15.34
N ILE A 682 -35.80 -15.05 15.46
CA ILE A 682 -36.39 -14.38 16.63
C ILE A 682 -37.61 -15.23 17.04
N ALA A 683 -38.11 -15.05 18.27
CA ALA A 683 -39.28 -15.74 18.80
C ALA A 683 -40.49 -15.78 17.83
N ASN A 684 -41.35 -16.79 18.03
CA ASN A 684 -42.56 -17.05 17.25
C ASN A 684 -42.34 -17.21 15.73
N ASN A 685 -41.22 -17.83 15.32
CA ASN A 685 -40.83 -18.04 13.92
C ASN A 685 -40.66 -16.74 13.12
N THR A 686 -40.28 -15.65 13.79
CA THR A 686 -39.98 -14.36 13.17
C THR A 686 -38.55 -14.38 12.64
N TYR A 687 -38.34 -13.98 11.38
CA TYR A 687 -37.01 -13.96 10.76
C TYR A 687 -36.57 -12.53 10.40
N THR A 688 -35.35 -12.16 10.79
CA THR A 688 -34.77 -10.82 10.59
C THR A 688 -33.60 -10.85 9.61
N PHE A 689 -33.42 -9.76 8.86
CA PHE A 689 -32.34 -9.56 7.87
C PHE A 689 -31.59 -8.24 8.16
N PRO A 690 -30.86 -8.12 9.29
CA PRO A 690 -30.33 -6.83 9.75
C PRO A 690 -29.30 -6.22 8.79
N ILE A 691 -28.43 -7.03 8.18
CA ILE A 691 -27.42 -6.55 7.21
C ILE A 691 -28.11 -6.07 5.92
N GLY A 692 -28.98 -6.90 5.33
CA GLY A 692 -29.77 -6.52 4.14
C GLY A 692 -30.67 -5.30 4.35
N LYS A 693 -31.12 -5.05 5.59
CA LYS A 693 -31.84 -3.82 5.94
C LYS A 693 -30.94 -2.59 5.83
N VAL A 694 -29.69 -2.64 6.29
CA VAL A 694 -28.74 -1.52 6.15
C VAL A 694 -28.47 -1.19 4.67
N TYR A 695 -28.35 -2.21 3.80
CA TYR A 695 -28.22 -1.98 2.35
C TYR A 695 -29.48 -1.33 1.73
N LYS A 696 -30.67 -1.55 2.30
CA LYS A 696 -31.92 -0.86 1.94
C LYS A 696 -31.99 0.59 2.47
N VAL A 697 -31.38 0.90 3.61
CA VAL A 697 -31.26 2.30 4.09
C VAL A 697 -30.46 3.13 3.08
N ALA A 698 -29.31 2.62 2.64
CA ALA A 698 -28.46 3.27 1.64
C ALA A 698 -29.21 3.47 0.33
N SER A 699 -29.71 2.38 -0.26
CA SER A 699 -30.25 2.37 -1.63
C SER A 699 -31.68 2.91 -1.78
N LEU A 700 -32.55 2.80 -0.76
CA LEU A 700 -33.98 3.12 -0.84
C LEU A 700 -34.46 4.15 0.21
N ARG A 701 -33.58 4.60 1.11
CA ARG A 701 -33.93 5.46 2.27
C ARG A 701 -35.02 4.89 3.18
N GLU A 702 -35.15 3.56 3.26
CA GLU A 702 -35.94 2.94 4.32
C GLU A 702 -35.33 3.27 5.70
N SER A 703 -36.14 3.60 6.71
CA SER A 703 -35.59 3.87 8.04
C SER A 703 -35.03 2.59 8.70
N LEU A 704 -33.89 2.75 9.38
CA LEU A 704 -33.26 1.72 10.22
C LEU A 704 -33.84 1.74 11.64
N THR A 705 -34.11 2.94 12.15
CA THR A 705 -34.71 3.19 13.47
C THR A 705 -36.12 2.62 13.55
N ASP A 706 -36.97 2.81 12.53
CA ASP A 706 -38.31 2.20 12.50
C ASP A 706 -38.25 0.67 12.50
N TYR A 707 -37.28 0.10 11.77
CA TYR A 707 -37.06 -1.35 11.74
C TYR A 707 -36.63 -1.87 13.11
N TYR A 708 -35.65 -1.21 13.75
CA TYR A 708 -35.21 -1.53 15.10
C TYR A 708 -36.37 -1.44 16.12
N ASN A 709 -37.20 -0.41 16.04
CA ASN A 709 -38.38 -0.25 16.89
C ASN A 709 -39.41 -1.38 16.67
N SER A 710 -39.68 -1.78 15.42
CA SER A 710 -40.57 -2.90 15.15
C SER A 710 -40.05 -4.24 15.71
N LEU A 711 -38.72 -4.43 15.81
CA LEU A 711 -38.16 -5.61 16.50
C LEU A 711 -38.42 -5.56 18.01
N ILE A 712 -38.32 -4.38 18.65
CA ILE A 712 -38.72 -4.19 20.06
C ILE A 712 -40.19 -4.55 20.27
N GLU A 713 -41.08 -4.08 19.38
CA GLU A 713 -42.52 -4.30 19.49
C GLU A 713 -42.89 -5.78 19.32
N ASN A 714 -42.40 -6.44 18.27
CA ASN A 714 -42.60 -7.87 18.05
C ASN A 714 -42.14 -8.70 19.27
N ILE A 715 -40.99 -8.39 19.87
CA ILE A 715 -40.48 -9.14 21.03
C ILE A 715 -41.30 -8.88 22.29
N LYS A 716 -41.80 -7.66 22.50
CA LYS A 716 -42.75 -7.36 23.59
C LYS A 716 -44.07 -8.12 23.46
N GLU A 717 -44.55 -8.40 22.26
CA GLU A 717 -45.74 -9.24 22.05
C GLU A 717 -45.50 -10.74 22.32
N THR A 718 -44.24 -11.16 22.52
CA THR A 718 -43.87 -12.55 22.84
C THR A 718 -43.64 -12.85 24.33
N HIS A 719 -43.78 -11.85 25.22
CA HIS A 719 -43.43 -11.93 26.64
C HIS A 719 -44.58 -11.55 27.59
#